data_AF-A0AAW0KS94-F1
#
_entry.id   AF-A0AAW0KS94-F1
#
_cell.length_a   1.000
_cell.length_b   1.000
_cell.length_c   1.000
_cell.angle_alpha   90.00
_cell.angle_beta   90.00
_cell.angle_gamma   90.00
#
_symmetry.space_group_name_H-M   'P 1'
#
loop_
_entity.id
_entity.type
_entity.pdbx_description
1 polymer ?
#
loop_
_entity_poly.entity_id
_entity_poly.type
_entity_poly.pdbx_seq_one_letter_code
_entity_poly.pdbx_strand_id
1 'polypeptide(L)'
;MTITAAPSVKDGCLMVRGKVVLTGVPENVAVSQVGSGGSAFLGATSTIPSSRHFDMKNIWPSQGRIQVLVSLQSKNLVDDTTCWEIGILEKQKGTFSHIENKKMPAHLDWFGWCTWDAFYTEVSPQGIKEGLQSFLEGGCLPKFLIIDDGWQETVNEFSKEGEPFIEGTQFASRLVDIKENSKFKSSGSDNTCIDLHDFIDSIKDKYGIKFVYVWHALAGYWGGVLPSSETMKKYNPKIAYPIQSPGNTGNLRDIAMDSLEKYGVGIIEPQKIFEFYNDLHSYLASCSVDGVKVDVQNLIETLGSGVGGRVSLTRCYQEALEQSIARNFKDNNLICCMSHNSDSIYSSKKSAVARASEDFMPREPTFQTLHIASVAFNSLLLGEIVVPDWDMFHSKHDTAEFHAAARAIGGCAIYVSDKPGKQDFKILRKLVLPDGSVLRARYAGRPSRDCLFVDPVMDKKSMLKIWNLNKLSGVMGVFNCQGAGSWPLKEVAQDICNATSTSSSISCHVSPHDVEFLEEVADESWNGDCAIYAFNSGSLNKLPRKGSLEVSLKTLTCELYTISPIRVFGNDLLFAPLGLLDMYNSGGAVEAVNCTKDLSSCKIKIKGRGCGRFGAYSSTKPKCCMIPAHVDWFGWNTWDAFYTNVSAEAIEDGLRGFSEGGCPTKCLFIDDGWQNTTYEDDQFTEDTKFVFRLTGGVEFVLPSKIFDFYNDLHGYLANCGIDGVKVDVQNIVETVGAGYGGHVALISHYQEALEKSVTRNFKSNNLICSMSMSNDYLYSSKKSAAARVSEDFMPNEPTFETLHIAAVAFKSLLFGEIVVPNWDMFYSDHYTADFHGSARALDGCAVYVSVKPGSHNFNIIRKLVLPNGSILRARCAGRPTHDCLFNDLVTDGKRLLDMYNSGGAIEALEYNDGESACMVKVQVRGCGRFGAYSNTKPRFCTVDSKEKHLMYNALTSDGLLIINLQGKCSFRDIEIVY
;
A
#
# COMPACT_ATOMS: atom_id res chain seq x y z
N MET A 1 -35.80 -13.96 22.62
CA MET A 1 -36.30 -14.11 24.00
C MET A 1 -36.98 -12.80 24.37
N THR A 2 -38.30 -12.77 24.56
CA THR A 2 -39.06 -11.53 24.83
C THR A 2 -38.75 -11.01 26.23
N ILE A 3 -38.36 -9.74 26.35
CA ILE A 3 -38.15 -9.09 27.65
C ILE A 3 -39.53 -8.88 28.29
N THR A 4 -39.83 -9.65 29.34
CA THR A 4 -41.12 -9.63 30.06
C THR A 4 -41.16 -8.64 31.23
N ALA A 5 -40.17 -7.76 31.37
CA ALA A 5 -40.04 -6.89 32.55
C ALA A 5 -40.04 -5.41 32.19
N ALA A 6 -40.90 -4.64 32.85
CA ALA A 6 -41.06 -3.21 32.65
C ALA A 6 -39.84 -2.43 33.20
N PRO A 7 -39.17 -1.59 32.39
CA PRO A 7 -38.14 -0.66 32.85
C PRO A 7 -38.72 0.45 33.74
N SER A 8 -37.91 1.02 34.63
CA SER A 8 -38.25 2.23 35.40
C SER A 8 -37.00 3.06 35.72
N VAL A 9 -37.15 4.39 35.94
CA VAL A 9 -36.06 5.24 36.42
C VAL A 9 -36.30 5.59 37.89
N LYS A 10 -35.30 5.37 38.75
CA LYS A 10 -35.36 5.67 40.18
C LYS A 10 -33.99 6.14 40.66
N ASP A 11 -33.94 7.23 41.42
CA ASP A 11 -32.71 7.77 42.04
C ASP A 11 -31.55 7.98 41.03
N GLY A 12 -31.87 8.53 39.85
CA GLY A 12 -30.88 8.74 38.78
C GLY A 12 -30.38 7.44 38.12
N CYS A 13 -31.07 6.32 38.31
CA CYS A 13 -30.70 5.02 37.76
C CYS A 13 -31.84 4.41 36.91
N LEU A 14 -31.51 3.81 35.77
CA LEU A 14 -32.43 2.97 35.00
C LEU A 14 -32.42 1.56 35.57
N MET A 15 -33.61 1.08 35.93
CA MET A 15 -33.85 -0.18 36.60
C MET A 15 -34.59 -1.14 35.67
N VAL A 16 -34.13 -2.39 35.56
CA VAL A 16 -34.86 -3.49 34.90
C VAL A 16 -34.83 -4.69 35.84
N ARG A 17 -36.01 -5.23 36.18
CA ARG A 17 -36.17 -6.31 37.19
C ARG A 17 -35.55 -5.97 38.56
N GLY A 18 -35.63 -4.70 38.97
CA GLY A 18 -35.08 -4.24 40.25
C GLY A 18 -33.55 -4.21 40.32
N LYS A 19 -32.85 -4.45 39.20
CA LYS A 19 -31.40 -4.27 39.08
C LYS A 19 -31.10 -2.96 38.36
N VAL A 20 -30.06 -2.28 38.82
CA VAL A 20 -29.50 -1.11 38.15
C VAL A 20 -28.86 -1.57 36.85
N VAL A 21 -29.36 -1.04 35.74
CA VAL A 21 -28.81 -1.27 34.39
C VAL A 21 -27.96 -0.07 33.95
N LEU A 22 -28.36 1.14 34.35
CA LEU A 22 -27.65 2.37 34.05
C LEU A 22 -27.68 3.32 35.25
N THR A 23 -26.57 3.97 35.57
CA THR A 23 -26.46 5.02 36.60
C THR A 23 -26.19 6.38 35.96
N GLY A 24 -26.59 7.47 36.60
CA GLY A 24 -26.35 8.84 36.08
C GLY A 24 -27.32 9.25 34.98
N VAL A 25 -28.55 8.73 35.02
CA VAL A 25 -29.64 9.08 34.10
C VAL A 25 -30.06 10.53 34.33
N PRO A 26 -29.99 11.41 33.32
CA PRO A 26 -30.41 12.81 33.43
C PRO A 26 -31.89 12.96 33.81
N GLU A 27 -32.23 13.99 34.59
CA GLU A 27 -33.61 14.20 35.11
C GLU A 27 -34.67 14.40 34.02
N ASN A 28 -34.25 14.82 32.83
CA ASN A 28 -35.15 15.01 31.70
C ASN A 28 -35.46 13.72 30.94
N VAL A 29 -34.91 12.57 31.34
CA VAL A 29 -35.23 11.26 30.77
C VAL A 29 -36.43 10.64 31.49
N ALA A 30 -37.47 10.33 30.72
CA ALA A 30 -38.71 9.70 31.20
C ALA A 30 -38.92 8.32 30.57
N VAL A 31 -39.59 7.43 31.32
CA VAL A 31 -40.03 6.11 30.86
C VAL A 31 -41.55 6.11 30.73
N SER A 32 -42.08 5.84 29.55
CA SER A 32 -43.52 5.68 29.30
C SER A 32 -43.83 4.23 28.94
N GLN A 33 -44.50 3.52 29.85
CA GLN A 33 -44.85 2.11 29.64
C GLN A 33 -45.95 1.96 28.58
N VAL A 34 -45.80 0.97 27.70
CA VAL A 34 -46.78 0.66 26.65
C VAL A 34 -47.49 -0.63 27.02
N GLY A 35 -48.61 -0.49 27.72
CA GLY A 35 -49.51 -1.59 28.06
C GLY A 35 -48.91 -2.69 28.96
N SER A 36 -49.66 -3.76 29.15
CA SER A 36 -49.31 -4.89 30.04
C SER A 36 -48.24 -5.85 29.47
N GLY A 37 -47.63 -5.53 28.32
CA GLY A 37 -46.77 -6.43 27.54
C GLY A 37 -45.26 -6.35 27.82
N GLY A 38 -44.81 -5.62 28.86
CA GLY A 38 -43.39 -5.51 29.20
C GLY A 38 -42.57 -4.57 28.32
N SER A 39 -43.23 -3.80 27.44
CA SER A 39 -42.62 -2.77 26.60
C SER A 39 -42.72 -1.38 27.24
N ALA A 40 -41.68 -0.56 27.09
CA ALA A 40 -41.70 0.85 27.48
C ALA A 40 -40.92 1.71 26.48
N PHE A 41 -41.37 2.94 26.26
CA PHE A 41 -40.62 3.99 25.61
C PHE A 41 -39.71 4.68 26.62
N LEU A 42 -38.44 4.88 26.27
CA LEU A 42 -37.57 5.83 26.94
C LEU A 42 -37.40 7.06 26.05
N GLY A 43 -37.69 8.25 26.58
CA GLY A 43 -37.54 9.51 25.86
C GLY A 43 -37.00 10.59 26.77
N ALA A 44 -36.33 11.59 26.22
CA ALA A 44 -35.90 12.77 26.95
C ALA A 44 -36.78 13.97 26.56
N THR A 45 -37.18 14.79 27.53
CA THR A 45 -37.87 16.06 27.29
C THR A 45 -36.84 17.20 27.22
N SER A 46 -37.04 18.13 26.30
CA SER A 46 -36.23 19.36 26.22
C SER A 46 -37.15 20.55 26.25
N THR A 47 -36.82 21.54 27.07
CA THR A 47 -37.56 22.81 27.18
C THR A 47 -37.18 23.81 26.07
N ILE A 48 -36.21 23.45 25.22
CA ILE A 48 -35.70 24.31 24.14
C ILE A 48 -36.33 23.85 22.81
N PRO A 49 -37.06 24.72 22.07
CA PRO A 49 -37.70 24.37 20.80
C PRO A 49 -36.77 23.89 19.69
N SER A 50 -35.45 24.15 19.81
CA SER A 50 -34.42 23.71 18.87
C SER A 50 -33.84 22.32 19.17
N SER A 51 -34.32 21.62 20.21
CA SER A 51 -33.87 20.26 20.52
C SER A 51 -34.35 19.29 19.45
N ARG A 52 -33.43 18.78 18.64
CA ARG A 52 -33.72 17.78 17.61
C ARG A 52 -33.53 16.38 18.19
N HIS A 53 -34.57 15.56 18.17
CA HIS A 53 -34.45 14.12 18.43
C HIS A 53 -33.82 13.46 17.20
N PHE A 54 -32.87 12.56 17.41
CA PHE A 54 -32.48 11.59 16.38
C PHE A 54 -33.64 10.58 16.26
N ASP A 55 -34.56 10.86 15.36
CA ASP A 55 -35.71 10.01 15.07
C ASP A 55 -35.33 9.10 13.89
N MET A 56 -35.03 7.83 14.16
CA MET A 56 -34.98 6.80 13.12
C MET A 56 -36.41 6.53 12.65
N LYS A 57 -36.91 7.35 11.72
CA LYS A 57 -38.26 7.18 11.16
C LYS A 57 -38.35 5.93 10.31
N ASN A 58 -38.93 4.88 10.89
CA ASN A 58 -39.61 3.79 10.21
C ASN A 58 -41.12 4.01 10.32
N ILE A 59 -41.82 4.19 9.20
CA ILE A 59 -43.28 4.16 9.16
C ILE A 59 -43.74 3.04 8.22
N TRP A 60 -44.51 2.10 8.74
CA TRP A 60 -45.39 1.22 7.95
C TRP A 60 -46.85 1.54 8.29
N PRO A 61 -47.71 1.79 7.30
CA PRO A 61 -49.16 1.71 7.45
C PRO A 61 -49.62 0.32 7.00
N SER A 62 -50.06 -0.53 7.93
CA SER A 62 -51.28 -1.35 7.82
C SER A 62 -51.30 -2.50 8.85
N GLN A 63 -52.43 -2.62 9.54
CA GLN A 63 -52.84 -3.72 10.43
C GLN A 63 -52.09 -3.88 11.77
N GLY A 64 -52.14 -2.83 12.60
CA GLY A 64 -52.67 -2.99 13.96
C GLY A 64 -51.82 -3.63 15.06
N ARG A 65 -50.56 -4.03 14.86
CA ARG A 65 -49.57 -4.23 15.95
C ARG A 65 -48.15 -3.91 15.48
N ILE A 66 -47.61 -2.79 15.96
CA ILE A 66 -46.22 -2.37 15.75
C ILE A 66 -45.39 -2.89 16.93
N GLN A 67 -44.40 -3.73 16.64
CA GLN A 67 -43.29 -4.04 17.53
C GLN A 67 -41.99 -3.82 16.74
N VAL A 68 -41.30 -2.71 17.02
CA VAL A 68 -39.85 -2.59 16.85
C VAL A 68 -39.33 -1.72 17.98
N LEU A 69 -38.37 -2.28 18.70
CA LEU A 69 -37.67 -1.73 19.85
C LEU A 69 -36.67 -0.68 19.36
N VAL A 70 -36.66 0.53 19.95
CA VAL A 70 -35.57 1.50 19.81
C VAL A 70 -35.23 2.00 21.21
N SER A 71 -34.06 1.63 21.73
CA SER A 71 -33.43 2.23 22.92
C SER A 71 -32.02 1.64 23.09
N LEU A 72 -30.93 2.38 23.33
CA LEU A 72 -30.79 3.38 24.38
C LEU A 72 -29.69 4.42 24.07
N GLN A 73 -30.00 5.68 24.37
CA GLN A 73 -29.01 6.69 24.75
C GLN A 73 -28.27 6.21 26.01
N SER A 74 -27.06 5.70 25.81
CA SER A 74 -26.04 5.68 26.84
C SER A 74 -24.76 6.17 26.17
N LYS A 75 -24.18 7.23 26.74
CA LYS A 75 -22.82 7.67 26.44
C LYS A 75 -21.76 6.59 26.70
N ASN A 76 -22.11 5.33 27.04
CA ASN A 76 -21.16 4.24 27.29
C ASN A 76 -21.32 2.96 26.41
N LEU A 77 -22.36 2.74 25.56
CA LEU A 77 -22.53 1.44 24.85
C LEU A 77 -23.01 1.43 23.36
N VAL A 78 -22.87 2.51 22.57
CA VAL A 78 -23.53 2.60 21.24
C VAL A 78 -23.07 1.51 20.26
N ASP A 79 -21.78 1.23 20.15
CA ASP A 79 -21.28 0.24 19.18
C ASP A 79 -21.60 -1.21 19.58
N ASP A 80 -21.34 -1.61 20.84
CA ASP A 80 -21.67 -2.95 21.35
C ASP A 80 -23.16 -3.29 21.27
N THR A 81 -24.03 -2.29 21.51
CA THR A 81 -25.47 -2.50 21.49
C THR A 81 -25.97 -2.66 20.06
N THR A 82 -25.46 -1.86 19.11
CA THR A 82 -25.87 -1.94 17.70
C THR A 82 -25.47 -3.29 17.12
N CYS A 83 -24.22 -3.74 17.34
CA CYS A 83 -23.78 -5.06 16.90
C CYS A 83 -24.65 -6.19 17.45
N TRP A 84 -24.93 -6.16 18.76
CA TRP A 84 -25.78 -7.15 19.41
C TRP A 84 -27.22 -7.18 18.88
N GLU A 85 -27.82 -6.01 18.64
CA GLU A 85 -29.17 -5.87 18.10
C GLU A 85 -29.26 -6.37 16.65
N ILE A 86 -28.30 -5.99 15.80
CA ILE A 86 -28.22 -6.46 14.42
C ILE A 86 -28.05 -7.98 14.38
N GLY A 87 -27.22 -8.55 15.25
CA GLY A 87 -27.08 -10.00 15.38
C GLY A 87 -28.37 -10.71 15.83
N ILE A 88 -29.22 -10.08 16.65
CA ILE A 88 -30.55 -10.60 16.98
C ILE A 88 -31.50 -10.51 15.78
N LEU A 89 -31.51 -9.37 15.08
CA LEU A 89 -32.34 -9.14 13.91
C LEU A 89 -32.00 -10.11 12.78
N GLU A 90 -30.71 -10.39 12.55
CA GLU A 90 -30.25 -11.41 11.60
C GLU A 90 -30.89 -12.77 11.93
N LYS A 91 -30.79 -13.22 13.18
CA LYS A 91 -31.35 -14.50 13.63
C LYS A 91 -32.88 -14.57 13.52
N GLN A 92 -33.57 -13.46 13.72
CA GLN A 92 -35.03 -13.42 13.64
C GLN A 92 -35.57 -13.33 12.21
N LYS A 93 -34.91 -12.54 11.35
CA LYS A 93 -35.36 -12.29 9.98
C LYS A 93 -34.84 -13.34 9.01
N GLY A 94 -33.57 -13.72 9.14
CA GLY A 94 -32.91 -14.68 8.25
C GLY A 94 -32.76 -14.22 6.79
N THR A 95 -32.99 -12.93 6.50
CA THR A 95 -32.97 -12.35 5.15
C THR A 95 -31.74 -11.49 4.86
N PHE A 96 -30.96 -11.15 5.87
CA PHE A 96 -29.69 -10.44 5.76
C PHE A 96 -28.69 -11.05 6.75
N SER A 97 -27.42 -10.67 6.66
CA SER A 97 -26.39 -11.11 7.60
C SER A 97 -25.53 -9.97 8.13
N HIS A 98 -25.04 -10.13 9.36
CA HIS A 98 -24.02 -9.28 9.95
C HIS A 98 -22.72 -9.34 9.13
N ILE A 99 -21.95 -8.24 9.13
CA ILE A 99 -20.74 -8.11 8.30
C ILE A 99 -19.70 -9.20 8.57
N GLU A 100 -19.55 -9.63 9.82
CA GLU A 100 -18.64 -10.70 10.23
C GLU A 100 -18.96 -12.06 9.59
N ASN A 101 -20.21 -12.28 9.19
CA ASN A 101 -20.66 -13.51 8.53
C ASN A 101 -20.51 -13.44 7.00
N LYS A 102 -20.06 -12.29 6.47
CA LYS A 102 -19.88 -12.07 5.02
C LYS A 102 -18.41 -12.18 4.64
N LYS A 103 -18.17 -12.64 3.41
CA LYS A 103 -16.82 -12.70 2.83
C LYS A 103 -16.41 -11.30 2.38
N MET A 104 -15.32 -10.77 2.95
CA MET A 104 -14.76 -9.50 2.53
C MET A 104 -14.10 -9.61 1.15
N PRO A 105 -14.38 -8.71 0.20
CA PRO A 105 -13.74 -8.73 -1.09
C PRO A 105 -12.33 -8.14 -1.04
N ALA A 106 -11.41 -8.75 -1.80
CA ALA A 106 -9.98 -8.43 -1.73
C ALA A 106 -9.63 -7.03 -2.28
N HIS A 107 -10.47 -6.43 -3.13
CA HIS A 107 -10.23 -5.10 -3.70
C HIS A 107 -10.13 -3.99 -2.64
N LEU A 108 -10.72 -4.18 -1.46
CA LEU A 108 -10.71 -3.19 -0.37
C LEU A 108 -9.30 -2.78 0.06
N ASP A 109 -8.31 -3.66 -0.09
CA ASP A 109 -6.92 -3.43 0.33
C ASP A 109 -6.03 -2.82 -0.78
N TRP A 110 -6.61 -2.50 -1.93
CA TRP A 110 -5.91 -2.00 -3.12
C TRP A 110 -6.41 -0.62 -3.51
N PHE A 111 -5.47 0.26 -3.87
CA PHE A 111 -5.81 1.57 -4.41
C PHE A 111 -6.52 1.42 -5.76
N GLY A 112 -7.62 2.14 -5.91
CA GLY A 112 -8.44 2.08 -7.12
C GLY A 112 -8.58 3.38 -7.91
N TRP A 113 -9.09 3.25 -9.13
CA TRP A 113 -9.51 4.36 -9.97
C TRP A 113 -10.89 4.06 -10.56
N CYS A 114 -11.82 5.01 -10.45
CA CYS A 114 -13.15 4.97 -11.04
C CYS A 114 -13.18 5.91 -12.25
N THR A 115 -13.80 5.50 -13.36
CA THR A 115 -13.82 6.31 -14.59
C THR A 115 -14.93 7.38 -14.61
N TRP A 116 -15.81 7.44 -13.59
CA TRP A 116 -17.02 8.28 -13.60
C TRP A 116 -16.73 9.78 -13.76
N ASP A 117 -16.13 10.47 -12.80
CA ASP A 117 -15.81 11.91 -12.98
C ASP A 117 -14.69 12.15 -14.01
N ALA A 118 -13.93 11.11 -14.36
CA ALA A 118 -12.88 11.21 -15.35
C ALA A 118 -13.47 11.41 -16.76
N PHE A 119 -14.52 10.67 -17.11
CA PHE A 119 -15.07 10.65 -18.46
C PHE A 119 -16.60 10.74 -18.54
N TYR A 120 -17.31 10.56 -17.44
CA TYR A 120 -18.74 10.27 -17.38
C TYR A 120 -19.07 9.19 -18.43
N THR A 121 -20.14 9.39 -19.20
CA THR A 121 -20.57 8.46 -20.25
C THR A 121 -19.58 8.35 -21.42
N GLU A 122 -18.55 9.19 -21.52
CA GLU A 122 -17.55 9.21 -22.60
C GLU A 122 -16.36 8.27 -22.35
N VAL A 123 -16.44 7.39 -21.35
CA VAL A 123 -15.39 6.39 -21.07
C VAL A 123 -15.06 5.57 -22.32
N SER A 124 -13.77 5.36 -22.58
CA SER A 124 -13.27 4.62 -23.74
C SER A 124 -11.98 3.86 -23.42
N PRO A 125 -11.63 2.80 -24.20
CA PRO A 125 -10.36 2.10 -24.06
C PRO A 125 -9.13 3.01 -24.07
N GLN A 126 -9.13 4.02 -24.95
CA GLN A 126 -8.04 4.97 -25.08
C GLN A 126 -7.93 5.86 -23.84
N GLY A 127 -9.05 6.44 -23.37
CA GLY A 127 -9.06 7.28 -22.16
C GLY A 127 -8.60 6.51 -20.92
N ILE A 128 -9.00 5.24 -20.78
CA ILE A 128 -8.53 4.38 -19.68
C ILE A 128 -7.02 4.11 -19.79
N LYS A 129 -6.50 3.78 -20.99
CA LYS A 129 -5.05 3.57 -21.20
C LYS A 129 -4.25 4.83 -20.85
N GLU A 130 -4.72 6.01 -21.25
CA GLU A 130 -4.11 7.30 -20.92
C GLU A 130 -4.11 7.57 -19.41
N GLY A 131 -5.23 7.30 -18.72
CA GLY A 131 -5.31 7.44 -17.28
C GLY A 131 -4.36 6.50 -16.54
N LEU A 132 -4.35 5.21 -16.88
CA LEU A 132 -3.44 4.22 -16.29
C LEU A 132 -1.97 4.56 -16.56
N GLN A 133 -1.65 5.03 -17.76
CA GLN A 133 -0.32 5.52 -18.10
C GLN A 133 0.07 6.74 -17.24
N SER A 134 -0.84 7.68 -17.05
CA SER A 134 -0.63 8.85 -16.20
C SER A 134 -0.37 8.46 -14.72
N PHE A 135 -1.06 7.45 -14.19
CA PHE A 135 -0.79 6.91 -12.85
C PHE A 135 0.56 6.18 -12.76
N LEU A 136 0.95 5.45 -13.81
CA LEU A 136 2.25 4.77 -13.89
C LEU A 136 3.39 5.79 -13.82
N GLU A 137 3.31 6.85 -14.61
CA GLU A 137 4.30 7.94 -14.65
C GLU A 137 4.39 8.69 -13.31
N GLY A 138 3.28 8.82 -12.59
CA GLY A 138 3.26 9.41 -11.25
C GLY A 138 3.70 8.49 -10.12
N GLY A 139 3.99 7.22 -10.39
CA GLY A 139 4.47 6.24 -9.41
C GLY A 139 3.41 5.74 -8.42
N CYS A 140 2.11 5.95 -8.71
CA CYS A 140 0.98 5.49 -7.88
C CYS A 140 -0.04 4.75 -8.75
N LEU A 141 0.34 3.57 -9.23
CA LEU A 141 -0.48 2.78 -10.14
C LEU A 141 -1.66 2.12 -9.41
N PRO A 142 -2.93 2.36 -9.81
CA PRO A 142 -4.07 1.65 -9.23
C PRO A 142 -3.96 0.15 -9.51
N LYS A 143 -4.45 -0.65 -8.56
CA LYS A 143 -4.58 -2.11 -8.68
C LYS A 143 -6.03 -2.55 -8.79
N PHE A 144 -6.95 -1.61 -8.62
CA PHE A 144 -8.38 -1.77 -8.81
C PHE A 144 -8.90 -0.73 -9.81
N LEU A 145 -9.68 -1.13 -10.81
CA LEU A 145 -10.29 -0.24 -11.78
C LEU A 145 -11.80 -0.47 -11.78
N ILE A 146 -12.58 0.62 -11.76
CA ILE A 146 -14.02 0.59 -12.02
C ILE A 146 -14.26 1.29 -13.35
N ILE A 147 -14.68 0.52 -14.37
CA ILE A 147 -15.22 1.05 -15.62
C ILE A 147 -16.68 1.41 -15.34
N ASP A 148 -16.89 2.67 -14.99
CA ASP A 148 -18.19 3.24 -14.65
C ASP A 148 -19.05 3.49 -15.91
N ASP A 149 -20.25 4.07 -15.74
CA ASP A 149 -21.27 4.21 -16.78
C ASP A 149 -20.74 4.79 -18.11
N GLY A 150 -21.27 4.29 -19.22
CA GLY A 150 -20.90 4.64 -20.59
C GLY A 150 -20.34 3.48 -21.41
N TRP A 151 -20.12 2.29 -20.86
CA TRP A 151 -19.61 1.12 -21.59
C TRP A 151 -20.72 0.21 -22.15
N GLN A 152 -21.94 0.28 -21.60
CA GLN A 152 -23.09 -0.54 -22.00
C GLN A 152 -23.72 -0.06 -23.33
N GLU A 153 -24.33 -0.98 -24.08
CA GLU A 153 -25.13 -0.66 -25.28
C GLU A 153 -26.54 -0.20 -24.89
N THR A 154 -26.82 1.08 -25.06
CA THR A 154 -28.07 1.71 -24.60
C THR A 154 -28.70 2.58 -25.67
N VAL A 155 -30.00 2.83 -25.53
CA VAL A 155 -30.75 3.76 -26.39
C VAL A 155 -31.58 4.71 -25.55
N ASN A 156 -31.60 5.99 -25.94
CA ASN A 156 -32.56 6.96 -25.44
C ASN A 156 -33.67 7.13 -26.47
N GLU A 157 -34.78 6.41 -26.31
CA GLU A 157 -35.96 6.44 -27.21
C GLU A 157 -36.65 7.83 -27.27
N PHE A 158 -36.27 8.74 -26.39
CA PHE A 158 -36.82 10.09 -26.26
C PHE A 158 -35.89 11.17 -26.81
N SER A 159 -34.70 10.79 -27.30
CA SER A 159 -33.80 11.67 -28.02
C SER A 159 -33.87 11.36 -29.51
N LYS A 160 -34.17 12.37 -30.33
CA LYS A 160 -34.21 12.26 -31.79
C LYS A 160 -33.13 13.13 -32.41
N GLU A 161 -32.52 12.62 -33.48
CA GLU A 161 -31.51 13.35 -34.22
C GLU A 161 -32.07 14.68 -34.77
N GLY A 162 -31.37 15.79 -34.49
CA GLY A 162 -31.79 17.13 -34.88
C GLY A 162 -32.75 17.84 -33.92
N GLU A 163 -33.29 17.16 -32.90
CA GLU A 163 -34.07 17.79 -31.83
C GLU A 163 -33.18 18.24 -30.66
N PRO A 164 -33.53 19.33 -29.95
CA PRO A 164 -32.77 19.77 -28.79
C PRO A 164 -32.84 18.73 -27.66
N PHE A 165 -31.73 18.57 -26.94
CA PHE A 165 -31.67 17.68 -25.78
C PHE A 165 -32.68 18.10 -24.71
N ILE A 166 -33.54 17.15 -24.30
CA ILE A 166 -34.49 17.35 -23.21
C ILE A 166 -33.84 16.85 -21.93
N GLU A 167 -33.57 17.77 -21.01
CA GLU A 167 -32.98 17.46 -19.71
C GLU A 167 -33.83 16.41 -18.97
N GLY A 168 -33.14 15.48 -18.32
CA GLY A 168 -33.73 14.35 -17.60
C GLY A 168 -33.91 13.10 -18.48
N THR A 169 -34.07 13.23 -19.80
CA THR A 169 -34.29 12.04 -20.67
C THR A 169 -33.12 11.06 -20.69
N GLN A 170 -31.91 11.50 -20.34
CA GLN A 170 -30.75 10.61 -20.19
C GLN A 170 -31.00 9.48 -19.19
N PHE A 171 -31.74 9.76 -18.10
CA PHE A 171 -32.10 8.77 -17.10
C PHE A 171 -33.15 7.77 -17.60
N ALA A 172 -33.86 8.08 -18.69
CA ALA A 172 -34.83 7.18 -19.30
C ALA A 172 -34.23 6.26 -20.38
N SER A 173 -32.91 6.32 -20.59
CA SER A 173 -32.19 5.43 -21.51
C SER A 173 -32.31 3.97 -21.07
N ARG A 174 -32.39 3.04 -22.03
CA ARG A 174 -32.63 1.61 -21.75
C ARG A 174 -31.51 0.74 -22.30
N LEU A 175 -31.24 -0.36 -21.59
CA LEU A 175 -30.28 -1.37 -22.01
C LEU A 175 -30.80 -2.13 -23.24
N VAL A 176 -30.03 -2.14 -24.32
CA VAL A 176 -30.37 -2.84 -25.56
C VAL A 176 -29.76 -4.22 -25.61
N ASP A 177 -28.53 -4.38 -25.12
CA ASP A 177 -27.78 -5.63 -25.11
C ASP A 177 -26.98 -5.77 -23.79
N ILE A 178 -26.69 -7.00 -23.36
CA ILE A 178 -25.81 -7.25 -22.21
C ILE A 178 -24.33 -7.06 -22.56
N LYS A 179 -23.99 -7.06 -23.85
CA LYS A 179 -22.61 -6.84 -24.34
C LYS A 179 -22.23 -5.36 -24.35
N GLU A 180 -20.93 -5.10 -24.38
CA GLU A 180 -20.38 -3.76 -24.51
C GLU A 180 -20.85 -3.05 -25.79
N ASN A 181 -20.81 -1.72 -25.76
CA ASN A 181 -21.11 -0.89 -26.92
C ASN A 181 -19.95 -0.81 -27.92
N SER A 182 -20.18 -0.08 -29.00
CA SER A 182 -19.23 0.11 -30.09
C SER A 182 -17.89 0.74 -29.67
N LYS A 183 -17.80 1.48 -28.54
CA LYS A 183 -16.53 2.09 -28.09
C LYS A 183 -15.50 1.05 -27.65
N PHE A 184 -15.95 -0.11 -27.22
CA PHE A 184 -15.12 -1.22 -26.78
C PHE A 184 -15.01 -2.34 -27.84
N LYS A 185 -15.50 -2.09 -29.07
CA LYS A 185 -15.39 -3.00 -30.22
C LYS A 185 -14.51 -2.38 -31.30
N SER A 186 -13.67 -3.16 -31.95
CA SER A 186 -12.85 -2.67 -33.06
C SER A 186 -13.72 -2.25 -34.26
N SER A 187 -13.62 -0.99 -34.68
CA SER A 187 -14.21 -0.50 -35.94
C SER A 187 -13.26 0.33 -36.82
N GLY A 188 -11.94 0.34 -36.53
CA GLY A 188 -10.94 1.07 -37.32
C GLY A 188 -9.48 0.64 -37.08
N SER A 189 -8.56 1.09 -37.94
CA SER A 189 -7.14 0.67 -38.05
C SER A 189 -6.22 1.05 -36.88
N ASP A 190 -6.69 1.90 -35.96
CA ASP A 190 -5.88 2.47 -34.87
C ASP A 190 -6.19 1.84 -33.50
N ASN A 191 -7.20 0.96 -33.39
CA ASN A 191 -7.54 0.28 -32.14
C ASN A 191 -6.79 -1.04 -31.99
N THR A 192 -6.02 -1.16 -30.90
CA THR A 192 -5.19 -2.33 -30.58
C THR A 192 -5.93 -3.51 -29.96
N CYS A 193 -7.22 -3.37 -29.59
CA CYS A 193 -8.01 -4.40 -28.92
C CYS A 193 -9.30 -4.67 -29.72
N ILE A 194 -9.69 -5.95 -29.87
CA ILE A 194 -10.82 -6.38 -30.70
C ILE A 194 -12.16 -6.18 -29.97
N ASP A 195 -12.18 -6.48 -28.66
CA ASP A 195 -13.35 -6.40 -27.79
C ASP A 195 -12.98 -6.02 -26.34
N LEU A 196 -13.96 -6.10 -25.43
CA LEU A 196 -13.77 -5.82 -24.01
C LEU A 196 -12.80 -6.80 -23.33
N HIS A 197 -12.79 -8.08 -23.75
CA HIS A 197 -11.92 -9.11 -23.19
C HIS A 197 -10.45 -8.79 -23.47
N ASP A 198 -10.11 -8.59 -24.75
CA ASP A 198 -8.76 -8.23 -25.19
C ASP A 198 -8.29 -6.93 -24.53
N PHE A 199 -9.20 -5.98 -24.37
CA PHE A 199 -8.90 -4.72 -23.70
C PHE A 199 -8.54 -4.93 -22.23
N ILE A 200 -9.35 -5.65 -21.47
CA ILE A 200 -9.13 -5.91 -20.04
C ILE A 200 -7.85 -6.70 -19.82
N ASP A 201 -7.61 -7.74 -20.62
CA ASP A 201 -6.37 -8.54 -20.55
C ASP A 201 -5.14 -7.66 -20.83
N SER A 202 -5.21 -6.80 -21.86
CA SER A 202 -4.10 -5.89 -22.17
C SER A 202 -3.74 -4.93 -21.03
N ILE A 203 -4.73 -4.39 -20.31
CA ILE A 203 -4.46 -3.46 -19.20
C ILE A 203 -4.00 -4.20 -17.94
N LYS A 204 -4.50 -5.42 -17.71
CA LYS A 204 -4.03 -6.28 -16.62
C LYS A 204 -2.57 -6.65 -16.81
N ASP A 205 -2.19 -7.08 -18.01
CA ASP A 205 -0.80 -7.45 -18.33
C ASP A 205 0.14 -6.25 -18.30
N LYS A 206 -0.24 -5.14 -18.94
CA LYS A 206 0.63 -3.96 -19.06
C LYS A 206 0.79 -3.18 -17.76
N TYR A 207 -0.28 -2.99 -17.00
CA TYR A 207 -0.29 -2.14 -15.80
C TYR A 207 -0.39 -2.94 -14.49
N GLY A 208 -0.46 -4.27 -14.56
CA GLY A 208 -0.57 -5.13 -13.38
C GLY A 208 -1.82 -4.82 -12.55
N ILE A 209 -2.94 -4.52 -13.22
CA ILE A 209 -4.26 -4.36 -12.57
C ILE A 209 -4.69 -5.71 -11.99
N LYS A 210 -5.18 -5.72 -10.75
CA LYS A 210 -5.63 -6.95 -10.07
C LYS A 210 -7.12 -7.18 -10.20
N PHE A 211 -7.90 -6.10 -10.15
CA PHE A 211 -9.35 -6.16 -10.16
C PHE A 211 -9.90 -5.14 -11.16
N VAL A 212 -10.75 -5.59 -12.08
CA VAL A 212 -11.55 -4.73 -12.95
C VAL A 212 -13.01 -4.98 -12.65
N TYR A 213 -13.71 -3.96 -12.17
CA TYR A 213 -15.16 -3.98 -12.02
C TYR A 213 -15.81 -3.13 -13.11
N VAL A 214 -17.04 -3.47 -13.47
CA VAL A 214 -17.86 -2.65 -14.37
C VAL A 214 -19.14 -2.22 -13.68
N TRP A 215 -19.64 -1.04 -14.03
CA TRP A 215 -20.89 -0.51 -13.51
C TRP A 215 -22.10 -1.01 -14.28
N HIS A 216 -23.24 -1.26 -13.61
CA HIS A 216 -24.55 -1.31 -14.24
C HIS A 216 -25.66 -0.94 -13.23
N ALA A 217 -26.85 -0.57 -13.71
CA ALA A 217 -28.00 -0.38 -12.83
C ALA A 217 -28.67 -1.71 -12.45
N LEU A 218 -29.36 -1.76 -11.31
CA LEU A 218 -30.09 -2.97 -10.84
C LEU A 218 -31.18 -3.43 -11.82
N ALA A 219 -31.81 -2.51 -12.54
CA ALA A 219 -32.81 -2.84 -13.56
C ALA A 219 -32.21 -3.07 -14.97
N GLY A 220 -30.88 -3.08 -15.10
CA GLY A 220 -30.13 -3.21 -16.36
C GLY A 220 -29.41 -1.91 -16.75
N TYR A 221 -30.17 -0.84 -16.95
CA TYR A 221 -29.68 0.55 -17.07
C TYR A 221 -30.66 1.50 -16.35
N TRP A 222 -30.42 2.82 -16.36
CA TRP A 222 -31.26 3.79 -15.64
C TRP A 222 -32.77 3.62 -15.92
N GLY A 223 -33.17 3.56 -17.19
CA GLY A 223 -34.55 3.32 -17.63
C GLY A 223 -34.94 1.84 -17.74
N GLY A 224 -34.13 0.93 -17.18
CA GLY A 224 -34.31 -0.51 -17.27
C GLY A 224 -33.83 -1.13 -18.59
N VAL A 225 -34.40 -2.25 -18.99
CA VAL A 225 -34.10 -2.95 -20.26
C VAL A 225 -35.10 -2.58 -21.36
N LEU A 226 -34.66 -2.55 -22.62
CA LEU A 226 -35.51 -2.18 -23.76
C LEU A 226 -36.46 -3.34 -24.17
N PRO A 227 -37.79 -3.20 -24.09
CA PRO A 227 -38.70 -4.30 -24.41
C PRO A 227 -38.74 -4.72 -25.88
N SER A 228 -38.44 -3.80 -26.79
CA SER A 228 -38.40 -4.06 -28.23
C SER A 228 -37.09 -4.73 -28.69
N SER A 229 -36.05 -4.77 -27.85
CA SER A 229 -34.78 -5.42 -28.19
C SER A 229 -34.94 -6.94 -28.33
N GLU A 230 -34.51 -7.49 -29.47
CA GLU A 230 -34.53 -8.95 -29.70
C GLU A 230 -33.72 -9.72 -28.65
N THR A 231 -32.62 -9.15 -28.16
CA THR A 231 -31.77 -9.82 -27.16
C THR A 231 -32.35 -9.75 -25.75
N MET A 232 -33.13 -8.71 -25.43
CA MET A 232 -33.78 -8.55 -24.11
C MET A 232 -35.13 -9.28 -24.01
N LYS A 233 -35.82 -9.55 -25.13
CA LYS A 233 -37.15 -10.20 -25.15
C LYS A 233 -37.24 -11.48 -24.33
N LYS A 234 -36.17 -12.27 -24.27
CA LYS A 234 -36.14 -13.54 -23.49
C LYS A 234 -36.36 -13.35 -21.98
N TYR A 235 -36.08 -12.16 -21.45
CA TYR A 235 -36.32 -11.81 -20.05
C TYR A 235 -37.73 -11.24 -19.79
N ASN A 236 -38.57 -11.20 -20.83
CA ASN A 236 -39.95 -10.72 -20.80
C ASN A 236 -40.14 -9.35 -20.11
N PRO A 237 -39.39 -8.31 -20.53
CA PRO A 237 -39.45 -7.01 -19.89
C PRO A 237 -40.77 -6.29 -20.13
N LYS A 238 -41.22 -5.52 -19.14
CA LYS A 238 -42.45 -4.70 -19.20
C LYS A 238 -42.15 -3.28 -18.74
N ILE A 239 -42.80 -2.30 -19.36
CA ILE A 239 -42.72 -0.93 -18.86
C ILE A 239 -43.58 -0.80 -17.60
N ALA A 240 -42.97 -0.36 -16.51
CA ALA A 240 -43.62 0.01 -15.26
C ALA A 240 -43.27 1.45 -14.90
N TYR A 241 -44.15 2.12 -14.17
CA TYR A 241 -43.98 3.52 -13.79
C TYR A 241 -43.75 3.60 -12.29
N PRO A 242 -42.62 4.18 -11.83
CA PRO A 242 -42.37 4.46 -10.43
C PRO A 242 -43.54 5.17 -9.76
N ILE A 243 -43.83 4.78 -8.52
CA ILE A 243 -44.78 5.50 -7.65
C ILE A 243 -44.00 5.94 -6.41
N GLN A 244 -43.65 7.22 -6.35
CA GLN A 244 -42.98 7.79 -5.19
C GLN A 244 -43.92 7.90 -3.99
N SER A 245 -43.42 7.59 -2.79
CA SER A 245 -44.18 7.73 -1.55
C SER A 245 -44.22 9.20 -1.09
N PRO A 246 -45.22 9.62 -0.29
CA PRO A 246 -45.23 10.96 0.31
C PRO A 246 -43.98 11.30 1.12
N GLY A 247 -43.32 10.28 1.68
CA GLY A 247 -42.04 10.43 2.37
C GLY A 247 -40.89 10.76 1.42
N ASN A 248 -40.86 10.16 0.23
CA ASN A 248 -39.85 10.45 -0.80
C ASN A 248 -40.03 11.87 -1.35
N THR A 249 -41.26 12.21 -1.76
CA THR A 249 -41.58 13.54 -2.32
C THR A 249 -41.55 14.67 -1.29
N GLY A 250 -41.49 14.35 0.01
CA GLY A 250 -41.43 15.32 1.11
C GLY A 250 -40.03 15.87 1.42
N ASN A 251 -38.99 15.36 0.76
CA ASN A 251 -37.61 15.82 0.86
C ASN A 251 -37.24 16.69 -0.37
N LEU A 252 -36.16 16.33 -1.09
CA LEU A 252 -35.77 16.95 -2.36
C LEU A 252 -36.30 16.08 -3.51
N ARG A 253 -36.94 16.70 -4.50
CA ARG A 253 -37.40 16.00 -5.70
C ARG A 253 -36.22 15.82 -6.67
N ASP A 254 -35.99 14.59 -7.11
CA ASP A 254 -34.87 14.22 -7.98
C ASP A 254 -35.32 14.16 -9.45
N ILE A 255 -34.61 14.86 -10.33
CA ILE A 255 -34.85 14.86 -11.78
C ILE A 255 -34.74 13.46 -12.40
N ALA A 256 -33.88 12.59 -11.87
CA ALA A 256 -33.78 11.21 -12.32
C ALA A 256 -35.08 10.45 -12.04
N MET A 257 -35.59 10.53 -10.80
CA MET A 257 -36.86 9.89 -10.43
C MET A 257 -38.05 10.47 -11.19
N ASP A 258 -38.11 11.79 -11.36
CA ASP A 258 -39.18 12.45 -12.15
C ASP A 258 -39.16 12.02 -13.62
N SER A 259 -37.96 11.85 -14.18
CA SER A 259 -37.78 11.32 -15.54
C SER A 259 -38.30 9.89 -15.63
N LEU A 260 -37.94 9.02 -14.68
CA LEU A 260 -38.39 7.62 -14.67
C LEU A 260 -39.90 7.49 -14.43
N GLU A 261 -40.51 8.34 -13.60
CA GLU A 261 -41.97 8.43 -13.45
C GLU A 261 -42.68 8.80 -14.75
N LYS A 262 -42.09 9.73 -15.52
CA LYS A 262 -42.68 10.21 -16.77
C LYS A 262 -42.53 9.22 -17.92
N TYR A 263 -41.34 8.63 -18.06
CA TYR A 263 -40.97 7.85 -19.24
C TYR A 263 -41.00 6.33 -19.02
N GLY A 264 -41.10 5.89 -17.77
CA GLY A 264 -41.24 4.48 -17.39
C GLY A 264 -39.92 3.69 -17.41
N VAL A 265 -39.90 2.59 -16.66
CA VAL A 265 -38.76 1.69 -16.47
C VAL A 265 -39.08 0.33 -17.07
N GLY A 266 -38.19 -0.21 -17.90
CA GLY A 266 -38.27 -1.58 -18.39
C GLY A 266 -37.84 -2.58 -17.32
N ILE A 267 -38.81 -3.08 -16.55
CA ILE A 267 -38.60 -4.05 -15.47
C ILE A 267 -38.61 -5.48 -16.02
N ILE A 268 -37.68 -6.31 -15.54
CA ILE A 268 -37.58 -7.73 -15.88
C ILE A 268 -38.64 -8.53 -15.12
N GLU A 269 -39.23 -9.53 -15.76
CA GLU A 269 -40.19 -10.41 -15.09
C GLU A 269 -39.53 -11.12 -13.87
N PRO A 270 -40.16 -11.14 -12.67
CA PRO A 270 -39.51 -11.64 -11.45
C PRO A 270 -38.87 -13.03 -11.56
N GLN A 271 -39.48 -13.95 -12.30
CA GLN A 271 -38.98 -15.31 -12.51
C GLN A 271 -37.75 -15.36 -13.44
N LYS A 272 -37.46 -14.28 -14.17
CA LYS A 272 -36.37 -14.15 -15.14
C LYS A 272 -35.19 -13.30 -14.65
N ILE A 273 -35.30 -12.67 -13.47
CA ILE A 273 -34.25 -11.77 -12.94
C ILE A 273 -32.91 -12.52 -12.77
N PHE A 274 -32.93 -13.74 -12.23
CA PHE A 274 -31.69 -14.53 -12.10
C PHE A 274 -31.09 -14.91 -13.45
N GLU A 275 -31.92 -15.26 -14.44
CA GLU A 275 -31.45 -15.55 -15.80
C GLU A 275 -30.74 -14.34 -16.41
N PHE A 276 -31.33 -13.15 -16.27
CA PHE A 276 -30.72 -11.89 -16.70
C PHE A 276 -29.35 -11.65 -16.04
N TYR A 277 -29.28 -11.68 -14.71
CA TYR A 277 -28.01 -11.45 -14.01
C TYR A 277 -26.99 -12.53 -14.30
N ASN A 278 -27.42 -13.78 -14.42
CA ASN A 278 -26.52 -14.88 -14.72
C ASN A 278 -25.89 -14.69 -16.09
N ASP A 279 -26.68 -14.34 -17.10
CA ASP A 279 -26.18 -14.15 -18.46
C ASP A 279 -25.27 -12.92 -18.56
N LEU A 280 -25.66 -11.80 -17.94
CA LEU A 280 -24.84 -10.59 -17.88
C LEU A 280 -23.50 -10.86 -17.18
N HIS A 281 -23.51 -11.42 -15.98
CA HIS A 281 -22.27 -11.64 -15.23
C HIS A 281 -21.43 -12.79 -15.80
N SER A 282 -22.03 -13.82 -16.41
CA SER A 282 -21.27 -14.85 -17.15
C SER A 282 -20.52 -14.23 -18.32
N TYR A 283 -21.17 -13.32 -19.05
CA TYR A 283 -20.55 -12.58 -20.14
C TYR A 283 -19.37 -11.74 -19.63
N LEU A 284 -19.60 -10.92 -18.60
CA LEU A 284 -18.55 -10.08 -18.02
C LEU A 284 -17.36 -10.90 -17.49
N ALA A 285 -17.62 -12.00 -16.79
CA ALA A 285 -16.57 -12.91 -16.33
C ALA A 285 -15.79 -13.52 -17.51
N SER A 286 -16.45 -13.82 -18.64
CA SER A 286 -15.77 -14.28 -19.86
C SER A 286 -14.90 -13.20 -20.51
N CYS A 287 -15.19 -11.92 -20.24
CA CYS A 287 -14.36 -10.77 -20.64
C CYS A 287 -13.30 -10.40 -19.61
N SER A 288 -12.94 -11.31 -18.70
CA SER A 288 -11.95 -11.07 -17.63
C SER A 288 -12.33 -9.98 -16.62
N VAL A 289 -13.60 -9.58 -16.53
CA VAL A 289 -14.11 -8.72 -15.45
C VAL A 289 -14.14 -9.51 -14.13
N ASP A 290 -13.70 -8.89 -13.04
CA ASP A 290 -13.59 -9.54 -11.74
C ASP A 290 -14.80 -9.30 -10.82
N GLY A 291 -15.62 -8.30 -11.11
CA GLY A 291 -16.79 -7.93 -10.30
C GLY A 291 -17.61 -6.80 -10.88
N VAL A 292 -18.60 -6.32 -10.12
CA VAL A 292 -19.52 -5.26 -10.57
C VAL A 292 -19.81 -4.22 -9.49
N LYS A 293 -20.08 -2.99 -9.93
CA LYS A 293 -20.71 -1.93 -9.13
C LYS A 293 -22.15 -1.78 -9.61
N VAL A 294 -23.12 -1.92 -8.70
CA VAL A 294 -24.55 -1.98 -9.04
C VAL A 294 -25.31 -0.81 -8.42
N ASP A 295 -25.77 0.08 -9.28
CA ASP A 295 -26.43 1.34 -8.88
C ASP A 295 -27.95 1.29 -9.06
N VAL A 296 -28.63 2.40 -8.72
CA VAL A 296 -30.07 2.61 -8.93
C VAL A 296 -30.93 1.55 -8.21
N GLN A 297 -30.47 1.07 -7.06
CA GLN A 297 -31.15 -0.01 -6.33
C GLN A 297 -32.44 0.46 -5.62
N ASN A 298 -32.47 1.70 -5.15
CA ASN A 298 -33.65 2.31 -4.51
C ASN A 298 -34.87 2.40 -5.43
N LEU A 299 -34.68 2.43 -6.75
CA LEU A 299 -35.75 2.46 -7.75
C LEU A 299 -36.77 1.33 -7.54
N ILE A 300 -36.32 0.14 -7.18
CA ILE A 300 -37.19 -1.03 -7.00
C ILE A 300 -38.24 -0.81 -5.91
N GLU A 301 -37.96 0.02 -4.92
CA GLU A 301 -38.93 0.38 -3.86
C GLU A 301 -40.21 0.99 -4.44
N THR A 302 -40.09 1.72 -5.55
CA THR A 302 -41.18 2.46 -6.21
C THR A 302 -41.94 1.63 -7.24
N LEU A 303 -41.45 0.44 -7.58
CA LEU A 303 -41.96 -0.41 -8.68
C LEU A 303 -42.70 -1.67 -8.20
N GLY A 304 -42.89 -1.83 -6.89
CA GLY A 304 -43.50 -3.04 -6.32
C GLY A 304 -45.00 -3.22 -6.55
N SER A 305 -45.69 -2.23 -7.13
CA SER A 305 -47.14 -2.29 -7.38
C SER A 305 -47.49 -3.36 -8.42
N GLY A 306 -48.47 -4.22 -8.12
CA GLY A 306 -48.92 -5.28 -9.03
C GLY A 306 -48.04 -6.54 -9.08
N VAL A 307 -46.90 -6.58 -8.37
CA VAL A 307 -45.94 -7.72 -8.38
C VAL A 307 -45.63 -8.28 -6.98
N GLY A 308 -46.59 -8.19 -6.04
CA GLY A 308 -46.46 -8.73 -4.68
C GLY A 308 -45.89 -7.75 -3.64
N GLY A 309 -45.61 -6.51 -4.04
CA GLY A 309 -45.17 -5.43 -3.15
C GLY A 309 -43.65 -5.24 -3.12
N ARG A 310 -43.23 -4.02 -2.74
CA ARG A 310 -41.82 -3.57 -2.78
C ARG A 310 -40.84 -4.51 -2.07
N VAL A 311 -41.20 -5.00 -0.88
CA VAL A 311 -40.34 -5.90 -0.09
C VAL A 311 -40.07 -7.22 -0.82
N SER A 312 -41.10 -7.79 -1.46
CA SER A 312 -40.96 -9.06 -2.19
C SER A 312 -40.10 -8.86 -3.44
N LEU A 313 -40.36 -7.79 -4.18
CA LEU A 313 -39.63 -7.48 -5.40
C LEU A 313 -38.14 -7.19 -5.11
N THR A 314 -37.84 -6.34 -4.14
CA THR A 314 -36.46 -6.05 -3.71
C THR A 314 -35.74 -7.32 -3.30
N ARG A 315 -36.38 -8.21 -2.54
CA ARG A 315 -35.78 -9.49 -2.16
C ARG A 315 -35.46 -10.36 -3.36
N CYS A 316 -36.36 -10.47 -4.34
CA CYS A 316 -36.11 -11.23 -5.57
C CYS A 316 -34.90 -10.68 -6.33
N TYR A 317 -34.78 -9.36 -6.45
CA TYR A 317 -33.63 -8.72 -7.09
C TYR A 317 -32.32 -8.97 -6.34
N GLN A 318 -32.30 -8.77 -5.01
CA GLN A 318 -31.10 -8.97 -4.19
C GLN A 318 -30.64 -10.44 -4.19
N GLU A 319 -31.57 -11.38 -4.02
CA GLU A 319 -31.25 -12.82 -4.06
C GLU A 319 -30.71 -13.25 -5.42
N ALA A 320 -31.31 -12.77 -6.52
CA ALA A 320 -30.85 -13.08 -7.86
C ALA A 320 -29.47 -12.47 -8.16
N LEU A 321 -29.25 -11.22 -7.73
CA LEU A 321 -27.97 -10.53 -7.85
C LEU A 321 -26.87 -11.31 -7.11
N GLU A 322 -27.05 -11.56 -5.81
CA GLU A 322 -26.08 -12.26 -4.97
C GLU A 322 -25.80 -13.70 -5.45
N GLN A 323 -26.81 -14.39 -5.97
CA GLN A 323 -26.62 -15.72 -6.56
C GLN A 323 -25.78 -15.66 -7.83
N SER A 324 -26.00 -14.66 -8.70
CA SER A 324 -25.20 -14.50 -9.91
C SER A 324 -23.75 -14.13 -9.59
N ILE A 325 -23.52 -13.24 -8.62
CA ILE A 325 -22.16 -12.89 -8.16
C ILE A 325 -21.41 -14.13 -7.70
N ALA A 326 -22.01 -14.91 -6.81
CA ALA A 326 -21.39 -16.12 -6.27
C ALA A 326 -21.13 -17.21 -7.33
N ARG A 327 -21.86 -17.17 -8.45
CA ARG A 327 -21.70 -18.14 -9.55
C ARG A 327 -20.61 -17.75 -10.53
N ASN A 328 -20.49 -16.46 -10.84
CA ASN A 328 -19.70 -15.99 -11.97
C ASN A 328 -18.35 -15.35 -11.57
N PHE A 329 -18.25 -14.81 -10.36
CA PHE A 329 -17.02 -14.18 -9.88
C PHE A 329 -16.34 -15.02 -8.79
N LYS A 330 -15.01 -14.93 -8.70
CA LYS A 330 -14.19 -15.76 -7.79
C LYS A 330 -14.48 -15.49 -6.31
N ASP A 331 -14.85 -14.26 -6.00
CA ASP A 331 -15.07 -13.74 -4.64
C ASP A 331 -16.37 -12.93 -4.57
N ASN A 332 -16.65 -12.34 -3.41
CA ASN A 332 -17.83 -11.49 -3.18
C ASN A 332 -17.68 -10.10 -3.82
N ASN A 333 -17.43 -10.09 -5.13
CA ASN A 333 -16.95 -8.94 -5.86
C ASN A 333 -18.11 -8.06 -6.35
N LEU A 334 -18.80 -7.44 -5.40
CA LEU A 334 -19.97 -6.59 -5.61
C LEU A 334 -19.88 -5.33 -4.75
N ILE A 335 -20.13 -4.17 -5.35
CA ILE A 335 -20.39 -2.90 -4.65
C ILE A 335 -21.84 -2.49 -4.92
N CYS A 336 -22.65 -2.34 -3.87
CA CYS A 336 -24.04 -1.90 -4.00
C CYS A 336 -24.18 -0.39 -3.76
N CYS A 337 -24.68 0.40 -4.72
CA CYS A 337 -24.99 1.82 -4.50
C CYS A 337 -26.50 2.08 -4.47
N MET A 338 -26.86 3.23 -3.91
CA MET A 338 -28.26 3.67 -3.79
C MET A 338 -29.15 2.61 -3.11
N SER A 339 -28.59 1.85 -2.18
CA SER A 339 -29.18 0.64 -1.58
C SER A 339 -29.57 0.84 -0.10
N HIS A 340 -29.77 2.10 0.33
CA HIS A 340 -30.01 2.46 1.74
C HIS A 340 -31.45 2.26 2.21
N ASN A 341 -32.37 1.93 1.31
CA ASN A 341 -33.72 1.61 1.74
C ASN A 341 -33.72 0.35 2.61
N SER A 342 -34.65 0.32 3.58
CA SER A 342 -34.77 -0.80 4.52
C SER A 342 -34.94 -2.15 3.83
N ASP A 343 -35.60 -2.20 2.67
CA ASP A 343 -35.84 -3.45 1.95
C ASP A 343 -34.53 -4.05 1.42
N SER A 344 -33.60 -3.21 0.97
CA SER A 344 -32.30 -3.62 0.44
C SER A 344 -31.36 -4.01 1.58
N ILE A 345 -31.28 -3.18 2.65
CA ILE A 345 -30.46 -3.46 3.84
C ILE A 345 -30.85 -4.82 4.45
N TYR A 346 -32.15 -5.04 4.69
CA TYR A 346 -32.64 -6.28 5.29
C TYR A 346 -32.80 -7.44 4.29
N SER A 347 -32.31 -7.29 3.06
CA SER A 347 -32.20 -8.38 2.06
C SER A 347 -30.74 -8.66 1.64
N SER A 348 -29.76 -7.95 2.20
CA SER A 348 -28.34 -8.09 1.89
C SER A 348 -27.71 -9.22 2.69
N LYS A 349 -27.71 -10.43 2.13
CA LYS A 349 -27.30 -11.66 2.82
C LYS A 349 -25.83 -11.97 2.60
N LYS A 350 -25.35 -11.79 1.38
CA LYS A 350 -23.95 -12.02 0.99
C LYS A 350 -23.21 -10.73 0.67
N SER A 351 -23.89 -9.74 0.09
CA SER A 351 -23.27 -8.49 -0.37
C SER A 351 -22.54 -7.80 0.76
N ALA A 352 -21.23 -7.60 0.62
CA ALA A 352 -20.37 -7.12 1.70
C ALA A 352 -20.02 -5.63 1.61
N VAL A 353 -20.24 -4.97 0.47
CA VAL A 353 -19.84 -3.57 0.27
C VAL A 353 -21.05 -2.79 -0.26
N ALA A 354 -21.32 -1.62 0.34
CA ALA A 354 -22.30 -0.70 -0.20
C ALA A 354 -21.84 0.75 -0.01
N ARG A 355 -22.06 1.60 -1.02
CA ARG A 355 -21.84 3.05 -0.90
C ARG A 355 -22.69 3.57 0.25
N ALA A 356 -22.13 4.37 1.14
CA ALA A 356 -22.77 4.86 2.36
C ALA A 356 -23.10 6.37 2.32
N SER A 357 -23.06 6.97 1.13
CA SER A 357 -23.31 8.38 0.88
C SER A 357 -24.04 8.59 -0.46
N GLU A 358 -24.46 9.82 -0.70
CA GLU A 358 -24.64 10.37 -2.04
C GLU A 358 -23.31 10.37 -2.81
N ASP A 359 -23.38 10.66 -4.12
CA ASP A 359 -22.21 10.88 -4.96
C ASP A 359 -21.30 11.98 -4.37
N PHE A 360 -19.99 11.77 -4.45
CA PHE A 360 -19.03 12.86 -4.30
C PHE A 360 -19.28 13.91 -5.39
N MET A 361 -19.71 15.11 -5.00
CA MET A 361 -20.03 16.21 -5.92
C MET A 361 -18.92 17.26 -5.93
N PRO A 362 -17.85 17.13 -6.74
CA PRO A 362 -16.68 18.02 -6.68
C PRO A 362 -17.02 19.49 -6.92
N ARG A 363 -18.11 19.77 -7.65
CA ARG A 363 -18.52 21.14 -8.01
C ARG A 363 -19.45 21.79 -6.98
N GLU A 364 -19.87 21.08 -5.94
CA GLU A 364 -20.78 21.59 -4.91
C GLU A 364 -20.01 21.81 -3.58
N PRO A 365 -19.58 23.05 -3.27
CA PRO A 365 -18.74 23.32 -2.10
C PRO A 365 -19.40 22.98 -0.77
N THR A 366 -20.72 23.15 -0.68
CA THR A 366 -21.52 22.84 0.52
C THR A 366 -21.62 21.33 0.80
N PHE A 367 -21.45 20.50 -0.24
CA PHE A 367 -21.54 19.04 -0.11
C PHE A 367 -20.25 18.41 0.41
N GLN A 368 -19.11 19.10 0.35
CA GLN A 368 -17.81 18.54 0.74
C GLN A 368 -17.79 18.15 2.23
N THR A 369 -18.27 19.05 3.10
CA THR A 369 -18.37 18.76 4.54
C THR A 369 -19.52 17.81 4.87
N LEU A 370 -20.64 17.95 4.16
CA LEU A 370 -21.83 17.13 4.35
C LEU A 370 -21.57 15.67 3.98
N HIS A 371 -20.83 15.40 2.91
CA HIS A 371 -20.45 14.05 2.48
C HIS A 371 -19.77 13.26 3.59
N ILE A 372 -18.74 13.85 4.21
CA ILE A 372 -17.96 13.21 5.28
C ILE A 372 -18.80 13.01 6.54
N ALA A 373 -19.65 13.98 6.90
CA ALA A 373 -20.56 13.82 8.01
C ALA A 373 -21.57 12.69 7.75
N SER A 374 -22.29 12.75 6.63
CA SER A 374 -23.32 11.78 6.27
C SER A 374 -22.77 10.35 6.23
N VAL A 375 -21.63 10.14 5.56
CA VAL A 375 -21.04 8.80 5.45
C VAL A 375 -20.57 8.25 6.80
N ALA A 376 -20.01 9.08 7.67
CA ALA A 376 -19.59 8.68 9.00
C ALA A 376 -20.80 8.27 9.86
N PHE A 377 -21.87 9.08 9.88
CA PHE A 377 -23.09 8.75 10.62
C PHE A 377 -23.80 7.52 10.06
N ASN A 378 -23.89 7.37 8.74
CA ASN A 378 -24.48 6.19 8.10
C ASN A 378 -23.68 4.92 8.42
N SER A 379 -22.37 5.03 8.63
CA SER A 379 -21.48 3.92 8.98
C SER A 379 -21.75 3.32 10.36
N LEU A 380 -22.50 4.00 11.25
CA LEU A 380 -22.95 3.42 12.53
C LEU A 380 -23.86 2.20 12.33
N LEU A 381 -24.80 2.30 11.38
CA LEU A 381 -25.73 1.19 11.06
C LEU A 381 -25.16 0.32 9.95
N LEU A 382 -24.72 0.93 8.85
CA LEU A 382 -24.27 0.19 7.67
C LEU A 382 -23.01 -0.62 7.99
N GLY A 383 -22.12 -0.12 8.85
CA GLY A 383 -20.89 -0.80 9.24
C GLY A 383 -21.09 -2.14 9.95
N GLU A 384 -22.29 -2.42 10.48
CA GLU A 384 -22.64 -3.73 11.06
C GLU A 384 -23.12 -4.75 10.00
N ILE A 385 -23.42 -4.30 8.78
CA ILE A 385 -24.04 -5.13 7.73
C ILE A 385 -23.17 -5.21 6.47
N VAL A 386 -22.44 -4.14 6.15
CA VAL A 386 -21.58 -3.97 4.97
C VAL A 386 -20.33 -3.17 5.37
N VAL A 387 -19.25 -3.28 4.59
CA VAL A 387 -18.19 -2.28 4.58
C VAL A 387 -18.74 -1.04 3.88
N PRO A 388 -18.87 0.09 4.59
CA PRO A 388 -19.33 1.34 3.99
C PRO A 388 -18.31 1.80 2.95
N ASP A 389 -18.74 1.95 1.70
CA ASP A 389 -17.95 2.59 0.66
C ASP A 389 -18.18 4.11 0.72
N TRP A 390 -17.09 4.86 0.88
CA TRP A 390 -17.10 6.32 1.10
C TRP A 390 -17.07 7.12 -0.21
N ASP A 391 -17.18 6.40 -1.32
CA ASP A 391 -17.19 6.91 -2.68
C ASP A 391 -15.84 7.46 -3.14
N MET A 392 -15.71 7.60 -4.47
CA MET A 392 -14.55 8.24 -5.09
C MET A 392 -14.33 9.67 -4.57
N PHE A 393 -13.14 10.21 -4.84
CA PHE A 393 -12.87 11.63 -4.71
C PHE A 393 -11.83 12.07 -5.75
N HIS A 394 -11.63 13.37 -5.90
CA HIS A 394 -10.54 13.93 -6.70
C HIS A 394 -9.31 14.17 -5.83
N SER A 395 -8.18 13.57 -6.20
CA SER A 395 -6.90 13.86 -5.52
C SER A 395 -6.43 15.28 -5.79
N LYS A 396 -6.78 15.88 -6.93
CA LYS A 396 -6.50 17.31 -7.21
C LYS A 396 -7.76 18.15 -7.08
N HIS A 397 -8.04 18.58 -5.86
CA HIS A 397 -9.18 19.41 -5.51
C HIS A 397 -8.89 20.24 -4.26
N ASP A 398 -9.58 21.37 -4.09
CA ASP A 398 -9.37 22.26 -2.92
C ASP A 398 -9.69 21.57 -1.59
N THR A 399 -10.54 20.54 -1.61
CA THR A 399 -10.90 19.71 -0.46
C THR A 399 -10.23 18.32 -0.48
N ALA A 400 -9.24 18.09 -1.34
CA ALA A 400 -8.66 16.76 -1.53
C ALA A 400 -8.00 16.19 -0.26
N GLU A 401 -7.23 17.00 0.49
CA GLU A 401 -6.65 16.56 1.78
C GLU A 401 -7.75 16.17 2.78
N PHE A 402 -8.86 16.91 2.82
CA PHE A 402 -10.01 16.66 3.70
C PHE A 402 -10.67 15.31 3.36
N HIS A 403 -10.89 15.03 2.07
CA HIS A 403 -11.47 13.77 1.60
C HIS A 403 -10.51 12.57 1.72
N ALA A 404 -9.22 12.78 1.44
CA ALA A 404 -8.18 11.77 1.56
C ALA A 404 -8.01 11.32 3.02
N ALA A 405 -7.90 12.26 3.95
CA ALA A 405 -7.78 11.98 5.38
C ALA A 405 -8.95 11.15 5.92
N ALA A 406 -10.17 11.50 5.52
CA ALA A 406 -11.38 10.75 5.89
C ALA A 406 -11.39 9.31 5.37
N ARG A 407 -11.03 9.09 4.10
CA ARG A 407 -10.97 7.74 3.51
C ARG A 407 -9.84 6.89 4.07
N ALA A 408 -8.72 7.51 4.47
CA ALA A 408 -7.61 6.82 5.15
C ALA A 408 -8.04 6.17 6.48
N ILE A 409 -8.98 6.78 7.20
CA ILE A 409 -9.47 6.32 8.50
C ILE A 409 -10.85 5.63 8.41
N GLY A 410 -11.52 5.67 7.25
CA GLY A 410 -12.87 5.16 7.06
C GLY A 410 -12.99 3.63 7.06
N GLY A 411 -11.86 2.91 6.94
CA GLY A 411 -11.84 1.45 6.81
C GLY A 411 -12.50 0.92 5.53
N CYS A 412 -12.65 1.80 4.54
CA CYS A 412 -13.30 1.56 3.26
C CYS A 412 -12.28 1.31 2.14
N ALA A 413 -12.76 1.01 0.94
CA ALA A 413 -11.93 1.10 -0.26
C ALA A 413 -11.48 2.55 -0.48
N ILE A 414 -10.30 2.73 -1.10
CA ILE A 414 -9.78 4.04 -1.46
C ILE A 414 -9.57 4.05 -2.96
N TYR A 415 -10.41 4.81 -3.66
CA TYR A 415 -10.28 5.02 -5.09
C TYR A 415 -10.58 6.47 -5.45
N VAL A 416 -9.90 6.95 -6.48
CA VAL A 416 -10.09 8.31 -7.01
C VAL A 416 -10.83 8.28 -8.33
N SER A 417 -11.27 9.45 -8.80
CA SER A 417 -11.89 9.60 -10.12
C SER A 417 -11.28 10.74 -10.94
N ASP A 418 -10.03 11.08 -10.67
CA ASP A 418 -9.30 12.13 -11.39
C ASP A 418 -9.23 11.84 -12.90
N LYS A 419 -9.28 12.92 -13.70
CA LYS A 419 -8.97 12.88 -15.13
C LYS A 419 -7.49 12.53 -15.35
N PRO A 420 -7.12 11.89 -16.49
CA PRO A 420 -5.72 11.71 -16.87
C PRO A 420 -4.93 13.03 -16.80
N GLY A 421 -3.76 13.02 -16.15
CA GLY A 421 -2.92 14.19 -15.95
C GLY A 421 -3.44 15.19 -14.90
N LYS A 422 -4.53 14.89 -14.19
CA LYS A 422 -5.10 15.74 -13.13
C LYS A 422 -4.99 15.13 -11.74
N GLN A 423 -4.12 14.14 -11.54
CA GLN A 423 -3.86 13.55 -10.23
C GLN A 423 -2.95 14.43 -9.36
N ASP A 424 -3.13 14.37 -8.04
CA ASP A 424 -2.15 14.88 -7.06
C ASP A 424 -1.40 13.73 -6.39
N PHE A 425 -0.21 13.41 -6.91
CA PHE A 425 0.62 12.35 -6.37
C PHE A 425 1.21 12.64 -4.98
N LYS A 426 1.21 13.90 -4.50
CA LYS A 426 1.61 14.20 -3.12
C LYS A 426 0.56 13.71 -2.14
N ILE A 427 -0.72 13.87 -2.47
CA ILE A 427 -1.83 13.33 -1.68
C ILE A 427 -1.89 11.80 -1.80
N LEU A 428 -1.77 11.26 -3.02
CA LEU A 428 -1.84 9.81 -3.22
C LEU A 428 -0.74 9.05 -2.47
N ARG A 429 0.49 9.58 -2.41
CA ARG A 429 1.59 8.96 -1.64
C ARG A 429 1.37 8.92 -0.13
N LYS A 430 0.43 9.70 0.42
CA LYS A 430 0.02 9.62 1.84
C LYS A 430 -1.03 8.53 2.09
N LEU A 431 -1.59 7.94 1.03
CA LEU A 431 -2.65 6.91 1.06
C LEU A 431 -2.15 5.54 0.57
N VAL A 432 -1.31 5.54 -0.47
CA VAL A 432 -0.98 4.37 -1.29
C VAL A 432 0.48 3.98 -1.09
N LEU A 433 0.71 2.71 -0.79
CA LEU A 433 2.05 2.13 -0.70
C LEU A 433 2.64 1.87 -2.09
N PRO A 434 3.98 1.71 -2.23
CA PRO A 434 4.62 1.50 -3.53
C PRO A 434 4.12 0.27 -4.32
N ASP A 435 3.56 -0.73 -3.63
CA ASP A 435 2.98 -1.93 -4.26
C ASP A 435 1.54 -1.72 -4.74
N GLY A 436 0.95 -0.55 -4.50
CA GLY A 436 -0.44 -0.20 -4.81
C GLY A 436 -1.45 -0.60 -3.73
N SER A 437 -1.00 -1.17 -2.60
CA SER A 437 -1.88 -1.48 -1.47
C SER A 437 -2.10 -0.27 -0.55
N VAL A 438 -3.16 -0.30 0.26
CA VAL A 438 -3.49 0.77 1.21
C VAL A 438 -3.39 0.31 2.67
N LEU A 439 -3.19 1.26 3.58
CA LEU A 439 -3.20 1.04 5.02
C LEU A 439 -4.65 1.14 5.56
N ARG A 440 -5.52 0.23 5.13
CA ARG A 440 -6.93 0.23 5.52
C ARG A 440 -7.11 -0.11 7.01
N ALA A 441 -7.93 0.67 7.70
CA ALA A 441 -8.33 0.40 9.08
C ALA A 441 -9.34 -0.77 9.16
N ARG A 442 -9.51 -1.35 10.35
CA ARG A 442 -10.25 -2.62 10.56
C ARG A 442 -11.76 -2.47 10.48
N TYR A 443 -12.32 -1.46 11.14
CA TYR A 443 -13.76 -1.26 11.27
C TYR A 443 -14.25 -0.22 10.28
N ALA A 444 -15.56 0.04 10.24
CA ALA A 444 -16.08 1.23 9.57
C ALA A 444 -15.71 2.48 10.37
N GLY A 445 -15.32 3.57 9.70
CA GLY A 445 -15.07 4.85 10.36
C GLY A 445 -16.36 5.42 10.95
N ARG A 446 -16.37 5.67 12.27
CA ARG A 446 -17.57 6.11 13.01
C ARG A 446 -17.32 7.40 13.76
N PRO A 447 -18.36 8.23 13.97
CA PRO A 447 -18.26 9.37 14.88
C PRO A 447 -17.86 8.90 16.29
N SER A 448 -17.02 9.66 16.97
CA SER A 448 -16.80 9.44 18.40
C SER A 448 -18.08 9.72 19.17
N ARG A 449 -18.17 9.16 20.37
CA ARG A 449 -19.38 9.17 21.21
C ARG A 449 -19.91 10.56 21.50
N ASP A 450 -19.01 11.52 21.69
CA ASP A 450 -19.33 12.91 21.97
C ASP A 450 -19.83 13.67 20.73
N CYS A 451 -19.61 13.16 19.52
CA CYS A 451 -20.12 13.73 18.28
C CYS A 451 -21.54 13.26 17.92
N LEU A 452 -22.08 12.20 18.55
CA LEU A 452 -23.32 11.55 18.11
C LEU A 452 -24.59 12.42 18.20
N PHE A 453 -24.65 13.33 19.17
CA PHE A 453 -25.84 14.15 19.45
C PHE A 453 -25.59 15.65 19.26
N VAL A 454 -24.51 16.00 18.56
CA VAL A 454 -24.20 17.38 18.16
C VAL A 454 -24.35 17.52 16.66
N ASP A 455 -24.42 18.76 16.19
CA ASP A 455 -24.54 19.07 14.76
C ASP A 455 -23.18 19.57 14.24
N PRO A 456 -22.32 18.69 13.71
CA PRO A 456 -20.97 19.06 13.29
C PRO A 456 -20.93 19.85 11.99
N VAL A 457 -22.08 20.09 11.35
CA VAL A 457 -22.17 20.73 10.03
C VAL A 457 -22.76 22.13 10.08
N MET A 458 -23.62 22.43 11.06
CA MET A 458 -24.38 23.69 11.08
C MET A 458 -24.41 24.47 12.40
N ASP A 459 -24.01 23.89 13.54
CA ASP A 459 -24.12 24.59 14.83
C ASP A 459 -23.05 25.67 15.09
N LYS A 460 -22.08 25.80 14.20
CA LYS A 460 -20.92 26.71 14.23
C LYS A 460 -20.00 26.52 15.45
N LYS A 461 -20.07 25.38 16.12
CA LYS A 461 -19.37 25.12 17.39
C LYS A 461 -18.70 23.75 17.44
N SER A 462 -19.33 22.74 16.86
CA SER A 462 -18.91 21.34 17.00
C SER A 462 -18.05 20.89 15.83
N MET A 463 -17.02 20.10 16.11
CA MET A 463 -16.27 19.36 15.10
C MET A 463 -16.77 17.91 15.03
N LEU A 464 -16.53 17.27 13.89
CA LEU A 464 -16.74 15.83 13.74
C LEU A 464 -15.43 15.11 14.04
N LYS A 465 -15.42 14.22 15.02
CA LYS A 465 -14.32 13.28 15.27
C LYS A 465 -14.73 11.91 14.74
N ILE A 466 -13.91 11.31 13.90
CA ILE A 466 -14.12 9.97 13.34
C ILE A 466 -13.00 9.08 13.86
N TRP A 467 -13.33 7.94 14.45
CA TRP A 467 -12.36 6.98 14.97
C TRP A 467 -12.43 5.65 14.23
N ASN A 468 -11.32 4.91 14.28
CA ASN A 468 -11.19 3.55 13.80
C ASN A 468 -9.99 2.85 14.48
N LEU A 469 -9.82 1.55 14.22
CA LEU A 469 -8.73 0.73 14.77
C LEU A 469 -7.86 0.13 13.67
N ASN A 470 -6.56 0.15 13.92
CA ASN A 470 -5.56 -0.64 13.20
C ASN A 470 -5.27 -1.91 13.98
N LYS A 471 -4.26 -2.68 13.55
CA LYS A 471 -3.90 -3.93 14.22
C LYS A 471 -3.37 -3.75 15.64
N LEU A 472 -2.62 -2.66 15.89
CA LEU A 472 -1.91 -2.41 17.15
C LEU A 472 -2.07 -0.96 17.65
N SER A 473 -2.89 -0.15 17.00
CA SER A 473 -3.14 1.25 17.36
C SER A 473 -4.57 1.64 17.00
N GLY A 474 -5.06 2.73 17.60
CA GLY A 474 -6.18 3.49 17.08
C GLY A 474 -5.74 4.53 16.05
N VAL A 475 -6.71 4.99 15.26
CA VAL A 475 -6.59 6.15 14.39
C VAL A 475 -7.84 7.01 14.54
N MET A 476 -7.64 8.32 14.55
CA MET A 476 -8.73 9.29 14.67
C MET A 476 -8.50 10.47 13.75
N GLY A 477 -9.54 10.97 13.11
CA GLY A 477 -9.50 12.25 12.42
C GLY A 477 -10.48 13.23 13.05
N VAL A 478 -10.06 14.48 13.16
CA VAL A 478 -10.90 15.59 13.60
C VAL A 478 -11.14 16.50 12.41
N PHE A 479 -12.41 16.74 12.08
CA PHE A 479 -12.83 17.45 10.88
C PHE A 479 -13.72 18.63 11.28
N ASN A 480 -13.39 19.81 10.76
CA ASN A 480 -14.29 20.95 10.85
C ASN A 480 -15.24 20.94 9.64
N CYS A 481 -16.40 20.30 9.83
CA CYS A 481 -17.44 20.14 8.81
C CYS A 481 -18.45 21.31 8.76
N GLN A 482 -18.19 22.41 9.45
CA GLN A 482 -19.13 23.53 9.54
C GLN A 482 -19.35 24.23 8.19
N GLY A 483 -20.55 24.75 7.96
CA GLY A 483 -20.85 25.60 6.80
C GLY A 483 -21.50 24.89 5.61
N ALA A 484 -22.13 23.73 5.82
CA ALA A 484 -22.83 22.97 4.77
C ALA A 484 -24.16 23.59 4.28
N GLY A 485 -24.63 24.70 4.89
CA GLY A 485 -25.87 25.38 4.49
C GLY A 485 -27.13 24.94 5.25
N SER A 486 -27.83 23.88 4.80
CA SER A 486 -29.05 23.41 5.49
C SER A 486 -29.22 21.89 5.40
N TRP A 487 -29.67 21.26 6.49
CA TRP A 487 -29.92 19.80 6.56
C TRP A 487 -31.22 19.46 7.33
N PRO A 488 -32.08 18.57 6.79
CA PRO A 488 -32.01 18.01 5.43
C PRO A 488 -32.13 19.12 4.39
N LEU A 489 -31.57 18.89 3.20
CA LEU A 489 -31.73 19.79 2.06
C LEU A 489 -33.22 19.91 1.74
N LYS A 490 -33.86 20.96 2.25
CA LYS A 490 -35.18 21.37 1.80
C LYS A 490 -34.95 22.37 0.68
N GLU A 491 -35.84 22.40 -0.32
CA GLU A 491 -35.92 23.52 -1.26
C GLU A 491 -36.17 24.81 -0.46
N VAL A 492 -35.09 25.42 0.02
CA VAL A 492 -35.10 26.79 0.48
C VAL A 492 -34.74 27.59 -0.77
N ALA A 493 -35.65 28.48 -1.14
CA ALA A 493 -35.48 29.42 -2.24
C ALA A 493 -34.05 29.99 -2.27
N GLN A 494 -33.58 30.29 -3.48
CA GLN A 494 -32.27 30.82 -3.88
C GLN A 494 -31.78 32.10 -3.15
N ASP A 495 -32.32 32.44 -1.98
CA ASP A 495 -32.14 33.68 -1.25
C ASP A 495 -31.24 33.56 0.01
N ILE A 496 -30.46 32.49 0.19
CA ILE A 496 -29.36 32.52 1.19
C ILE A 496 -28.07 32.96 0.50
N CYS A 497 -28.03 34.27 0.32
CA CYS A 497 -26.89 35.18 0.28
C CYS A 497 -25.48 34.57 0.23
N ASN A 498 -24.69 35.12 -0.69
CA ASN A 498 -23.25 35.32 -0.66
C ASN A 498 -22.74 35.85 0.70
N ALA A 499 -22.81 35.03 1.75
CA ALA A 499 -22.14 35.28 2.99
C ALA A 499 -20.73 34.70 2.83
N THR A 500 -19.80 35.57 2.43
CA THR A 500 -18.38 35.42 2.74
C THR A 500 -18.23 35.16 4.23
N SER A 501 -18.32 33.89 4.61
CA SER A 501 -18.14 33.43 5.99
C SER A 501 -16.65 33.51 6.28
N THR A 502 -16.27 34.52 7.06
CA THR A 502 -14.95 34.58 7.69
C THR A 502 -14.65 33.25 8.36
N SER A 503 -13.53 32.61 8.02
CA SER A 503 -13.15 31.29 8.53
C SER A 503 -12.84 31.38 10.03
N SER A 504 -13.85 31.32 10.89
CA SER A 504 -13.63 31.24 12.33
C SER A 504 -13.11 29.84 12.66
N SER A 505 -11.89 29.78 13.18
CA SER A 505 -11.38 28.55 13.77
C SER A 505 -12.25 28.20 14.98
N ILE A 506 -12.71 26.96 15.07
CA ILE A 506 -13.32 26.40 16.28
C ILE A 506 -12.31 25.47 16.95
N SER A 507 -12.55 25.11 18.21
CA SER A 507 -11.65 24.26 18.99
C SER A 507 -12.42 23.12 19.66
N CYS A 508 -11.81 21.94 19.75
CA CYS A 508 -12.36 20.82 20.50
C CYS A 508 -11.23 20.06 21.22
N HIS A 509 -11.60 19.03 21.99
CA HIS A 509 -10.65 18.19 22.71
C HIS A 509 -10.62 16.78 22.12
N VAL A 510 -9.43 16.22 22.02
CA VAL A 510 -9.15 14.86 21.56
C VAL A 510 -8.59 14.04 22.71
N SER A 511 -9.16 12.87 22.97
CA SER A 511 -8.71 11.94 24.01
C SER A 511 -8.48 10.54 23.42
N PRO A 512 -7.51 9.75 23.94
CA PRO A 512 -7.44 8.32 23.62
C PRO A 512 -8.75 7.58 23.92
N HIS A 513 -9.53 8.06 24.88
CA HIS A 513 -10.84 7.50 25.21
C HIS A 513 -11.88 7.63 24.08
N ASP A 514 -11.68 8.55 23.13
CA ASP A 514 -12.60 8.76 22.01
C ASP A 514 -12.47 7.68 20.92
N VAL A 515 -11.43 6.82 20.99
CA VAL A 515 -11.31 5.61 20.15
C VAL A 515 -11.94 4.45 20.91
N GLU A 516 -13.07 3.95 20.41
CA GLU A 516 -13.69 2.76 21.01
C GLU A 516 -12.82 1.52 20.78
N PHE A 517 -12.95 0.56 21.69
CA PHE A 517 -12.27 -0.73 21.62
C PHE A 517 -10.74 -0.67 21.61
N LEU A 518 -10.14 0.43 22.05
CA LEU A 518 -8.68 0.57 22.12
C LEU A 518 -8.03 -0.54 22.98
N GLU A 519 -8.75 -1.10 23.95
CA GLU A 519 -8.37 -2.29 24.71
C GLU A 519 -8.08 -3.52 23.84
N GLU A 520 -8.77 -3.70 22.70
CA GLU A 520 -8.62 -4.89 21.84
C GLU A 520 -7.25 -4.96 21.15
N VAL A 521 -6.63 -3.80 20.94
CA VAL A 521 -5.32 -3.66 20.28
C VAL A 521 -4.18 -3.39 21.27
N ALA A 522 -4.56 -3.10 22.52
CA ALA A 522 -3.66 -3.11 23.65
C ALA A 522 -3.36 -4.57 24.06
N ASP A 523 -2.15 -4.81 24.56
CA ASP A 523 -1.83 -6.10 25.18
C ASP A 523 -2.00 -6.01 26.70
N GLU A 524 -1.85 -7.16 27.38
CA GLU A 524 -1.97 -7.25 28.85
C GLU A 524 -0.97 -6.37 29.59
N SER A 525 0.08 -5.86 28.93
CA SER A 525 1.07 -4.97 29.53
C SER A 525 0.63 -3.50 29.54
N TRP A 526 -0.49 -3.15 28.90
CA TRP A 526 -0.95 -1.78 28.79
C TRP A 526 -1.39 -1.21 30.15
N ASN A 527 -0.76 -0.12 30.56
CA ASN A 527 -1.06 0.57 31.82
C ASN A 527 -2.11 1.70 31.67
N GLY A 528 -2.73 1.83 30.49
CA GLY A 528 -3.67 2.90 30.17
C GLY A 528 -3.06 4.14 29.54
N ASP A 529 -1.74 4.28 29.46
CA ASP A 529 -1.09 5.40 28.77
C ASP A 529 -1.02 5.16 27.25
N CYS A 530 -1.15 6.23 26.47
CA CYS A 530 -1.05 6.20 25.02
C CYS A 530 -0.01 7.20 24.51
N ALA A 531 0.66 6.84 23.42
CA ALA A 531 1.42 7.75 22.60
C ALA A 531 0.49 8.26 21.50
N ILE A 532 0.33 9.58 21.41
CA ILE A 532 -0.53 10.25 20.43
C ILE A 532 0.35 11.05 19.49
N TYR A 533 0.35 10.69 18.21
CA TYR A 533 1.04 11.42 17.15
C TYR A 533 0.03 12.17 16.29
N ALA A 534 0.18 13.49 16.21
CA ALA A 534 -0.63 14.36 15.35
C ALA A 534 0.09 14.55 14.01
N PHE A 535 -0.58 14.18 12.91
CA PHE A 535 0.01 14.06 11.59
C PHE A 535 0.44 15.41 11.01
N ASN A 536 -0.46 16.41 10.97
CA ASN A 536 -0.17 17.70 10.34
C ASN A 536 0.82 18.54 11.16
N SER A 537 0.71 18.51 12.49
CA SER A 537 1.67 19.20 13.36
C SER A 537 3.00 18.46 13.56
N GLY A 538 3.06 17.16 13.27
CA GLY A 538 4.23 16.31 13.52
C GLY A 538 4.56 16.14 15.00
N SER A 539 3.61 16.41 15.90
CA SER A 539 3.82 16.44 17.35
C SER A 539 3.50 15.10 18.02
N LEU A 540 4.27 14.74 19.05
CA LEU A 540 4.11 13.52 19.83
C LEU A 540 3.85 13.84 21.30
N ASN A 541 2.76 13.32 21.84
CA ASN A 541 2.37 13.49 23.24
C ASN A 541 2.14 12.14 23.91
N LYS A 542 2.51 12.03 25.19
CA LYS A 542 2.12 10.92 26.05
C LYS A 542 0.91 11.37 26.88
N LEU A 543 -0.21 10.65 26.81
CA LEU A 543 -1.39 10.93 27.61
C LEU A 543 -1.91 9.66 28.30
N PRO A 544 -2.45 9.77 29.52
CA PRO A 544 -3.29 8.71 30.07
C PRO A 544 -4.57 8.57 29.24
N ARG A 545 -5.24 7.42 29.32
CA ARG A 545 -6.47 7.12 28.55
C ARG A 545 -7.51 8.24 28.56
N LYS A 546 -7.72 8.88 29.73
CA LYS A 546 -8.70 9.97 29.92
C LYS A 546 -8.10 11.38 29.79
N GLY A 547 -6.82 11.48 29.46
CA GLY A 547 -6.18 12.76 29.15
C GLY A 547 -6.69 13.32 27.81
N SER A 548 -6.51 14.62 27.59
CA SER A 548 -7.00 15.29 26.39
C SER A 548 -6.01 16.34 25.87
N LEU A 549 -6.05 16.59 24.56
CA LEU A 549 -5.36 17.68 23.87
C LEU A 549 -6.38 18.58 23.18
N GLU A 550 -6.14 19.88 23.19
CA GLU A 550 -6.94 20.83 22.42
C GLU A 550 -6.47 20.85 20.96
N VAL A 551 -7.42 20.92 20.03
CA VAL A 551 -7.17 21.10 18.59
C VAL A 551 -8.04 22.22 18.06
N SER A 552 -7.47 23.08 17.24
CA SER A 552 -8.16 24.23 16.63
C SER A 552 -8.07 24.15 15.11
N LEU A 553 -9.21 24.15 14.43
CA LEU A 553 -9.30 23.93 12.98
C LEU A 553 -10.19 24.98 12.31
N LYS A 554 -9.76 25.44 11.13
CA LYS A 554 -10.60 26.22 10.20
C LYS A 554 -11.58 25.29 9.48
N THR A 555 -12.67 25.84 8.96
CA THR A 555 -13.60 25.10 8.10
C THR A 555 -12.86 24.40 6.95
N LEU A 556 -13.28 23.18 6.60
CA LEU A 556 -12.67 22.34 5.56
C LEU A 556 -11.20 21.94 5.84
N THR A 557 -10.78 22.00 7.09
CA THR A 557 -9.48 21.45 7.53
C THR A 557 -9.67 20.31 8.52
N CYS A 558 -8.66 19.45 8.61
CA CYS A 558 -8.65 18.31 9.52
C CYS A 558 -7.29 18.14 10.20
N GLU A 559 -7.24 17.33 11.26
CA GLU A 559 -6.02 16.81 11.87
C GLU A 559 -6.22 15.31 12.15
N LEU A 560 -5.18 14.52 11.90
CA LEU A 560 -5.21 13.07 12.12
C LEU A 560 -4.31 12.69 13.28
N TYR A 561 -4.77 11.75 14.09
CA TYR A 561 -4.11 11.25 15.27
C TYR A 561 -3.90 9.75 15.17
N THR A 562 -2.65 9.31 15.26
CA THR A 562 -2.33 7.91 15.57
C THR A 562 -2.27 7.76 17.09
N ILE A 563 -3.13 6.92 17.66
CA ILE A 563 -3.25 6.70 19.11
C ILE A 563 -2.74 5.29 19.40
N SER A 564 -1.48 5.15 19.81
CA SER A 564 -0.88 3.85 20.10
C SER A 564 -0.83 3.58 21.60
N PRO A 565 -1.43 2.48 22.09
CA PRO A 565 -1.25 2.02 23.47
C PRO A 565 0.24 1.85 23.80
N ILE A 566 0.68 2.37 24.95
CA ILE A 566 2.05 2.23 25.43
C ILE A 566 2.20 0.90 26.16
N ARG A 567 3.06 0.03 25.62
CA ARG A 567 3.34 -1.29 26.17
C ARG A 567 4.52 -1.23 27.12
N VAL A 568 4.50 -2.07 28.14
CA VAL A 568 5.56 -2.16 29.15
C VAL A 568 6.39 -3.42 28.88
N PHE A 569 7.68 -3.24 28.56
CA PHE A 569 8.63 -4.32 28.30
C PHE A 569 9.76 -4.32 29.32
N GLY A 570 10.33 -5.50 29.60
CA GLY A 570 11.62 -5.56 30.33
C GLY A 570 11.54 -5.06 31.77
N ASN A 571 12.53 -4.21 32.11
CA ASN A 571 12.64 -3.44 33.36
C ASN A 571 11.97 -2.05 33.15
N ASP A 572 10.65 -2.03 32.95
CA ASP A 572 9.83 -0.80 32.79
C ASP A 572 10.09 0.06 31.54
N LEU A 573 10.58 -0.53 30.45
CA LEU A 573 10.66 0.16 29.15
C LEU A 573 9.24 0.39 28.60
N LEU A 574 8.89 1.64 28.37
CA LEU A 574 7.62 2.03 27.75
C LEU A 574 7.84 2.21 26.25
N PHE A 575 7.09 1.49 25.42
CA PHE A 575 7.25 1.54 23.97
C PHE A 575 5.90 1.50 23.25
N ALA A 576 5.76 2.31 22.20
CA ALA A 576 4.58 2.30 21.34
C ALA A 576 4.96 2.58 19.87
N PRO A 577 4.68 1.68 18.92
CA PRO A 577 4.94 1.94 17.51
C PRO A 577 3.93 2.97 16.96
N LEU A 578 4.39 3.96 16.20
CA LEU A 578 3.52 4.92 15.52
C LEU A 578 3.30 4.57 14.05
N GLY A 579 4.24 3.86 13.43
CA GLY A 579 4.15 3.45 12.02
C GLY A 579 4.82 4.43 11.05
N LEU A 580 4.31 4.51 9.82
CA LEU A 580 4.84 5.40 8.78
C LEU A 580 4.28 6.82 8.94
N LEU A 581 5.07 7.73 9.50
CA LEU A 581 4.66 9.06 9.96
C LEU A 581 4.18 9.99 8.84
N ASP A 582 4.50 9.67 7.59
CA ASP A 582 4.13 10.44 6.40
C ASP A 582 2.87 9.88 5.70
N MET A 583 2.26 8.82 6.25
CA MET A 583 0.97 8.27 5.82
C MET A 583 -0.17 8.76 6.71
N TYR A 584 -1.33 9.08 6.14
CA TYR A 584 -2.50 9.52 6.91
C TYR A 584 -2.93 8.51 7.98
N ASN A 585 -2.93 7.22 7.63
CA ASN A 585 -3.13 6.12 8.59
C ASN A 585 -1.78 5.46 8.96
N SER A 586 -0.89 6.22 9.59
CA SER A 586 0.47 5.80 9.98
C SER A 586 0.50 4.45 10.70
N GLY A 587 -0.34 4.29 11.73
CA GLY A 587 -0.39 3.07 12.57
C GLY A 587 -0.80 1.82 11.80
N GLY A 588 -1.50 1.96 10.67
CA GLY A 588 -1.88 0.84 9.80
C GLY A 588 -0.69 0.11 9.17
N ALA A 589 0.50 0.72 9.18
CA ALA A 589 1.73 0.09 8.69
C ALA A 589 2.33 -0.95 9.64
N VAL A 590 1.86 -1.03 10.89
CA VAL A 590 2.48 -1.88 11.92
C VAL A 590 1.76 -3.23 12.03
N GLU A 591 2.47 -4.31 11.74
CA GLU A 591 1.93 -5.67 11.68
C GLU A 591 2.14 -6.48 12.96
N ALA A 592 3.26 -6.27 13.64
CA ALA A 592 3.59 -6.95 14.89
C ALA A 592 4.66 -6.18 15.66
N VAL A 593 4.63 -6.28 16.99
CA VAL A 593 5.71 -5.84 17.88
C VAL A 593 6.03 -6.96 18.86
N ASN A 594 7.31 -7.27 19.02
CA ASN A 594 7.82 -8.28 19.95
C ASN A 594 9.02 -7.72 20.73
N CYS A 595 9.21 -8.06 22.01
CA CYS A 595 10.49 -7.86 22.71
C CYS A 595 11.16 -9.22 22.95
N THR A 596 12.47 -9.29 22.71
CA THR A 596 13.33 -10.35 23.26
C THR A 596 14.18 -9.77 24.38
N LYS A 597 14.16 -10.39 25.56
CA LYS A 597 14.95 -9.99 26.73
C LYS A 597 16.23 -10.82 26.81
N ASP A 598 17.38 -10.13 26.85
CA ASP A 598 18.66 -10.68 27.30
C ASP A 598 18.98 -10.12 28.70
N LEU A 599 19.87 -10.78 29.47
CA LEU A 599 20.26 -10.40 30.85
C LEU A 599 20.64 -8.92 31.05
N SER A 600 21.02 -8.20 30.00
CA SER A 600 21.44 -6.79 30.02
C SER A 600 20.79 -5.89 28.96
N SER A 601 19.84 -6.38 28.14
CA SER A 601 19.19 -5.58 27.09
C SER A 601 17.80 -6.10 26.68
N CYS A 602 16.83 -5.21 26.39
CA CYS A 602 15.62 -5.56 25.63
C CYS A 602 15.81 -5.11 24.19
N LYS A 603 15.48 -6.01 23.25
CA LYS A 603 15.44 -5.71 21.81
C LYS A 603 13.98 -5.71 21.38
N ILE A 604 13.51 -4.58 20.85
CA ILE A 604 12.17 -4.47 20.25
C ILE A 604 12.28 -4.78 18.77
N LYS A 605 11.53 -5.78 18.31
CA LYS A 605 11.39 -6.15 16.89
C LYS A 605 10.01 -5.76 16.41
N ILE A 606 9.98 -4.90 15.39
CA ILE A 606 8.74 -4.43 14.76
C ILE A 606 8.68 -5.05 13.37
N LYS A 607 7.54 -5.65 13.03
CA LYS A 607 7.19 -5.99 11.66
C LYS A 607 6.26 -4.91 11.13
N GLY A 608 6.57 -4.34 9.99
CA GLY A 608 5.71 -3.37 9.32
C GLY A 608 5.68 -3.56 7.81
N ARG A 609 4.82 -2.80 7.15
CA ARG A 609 4.62 -2.78 5.69
C ARG A 609 4.82 -1.36 5.15
N GLY A 610 5.45 -1.26 3.98
CA GLY A 610 5.70 0.02 3.30
C GLY A 610 7.11 0.57 3.53
N CYS A 611 7.34 1.79 3.04
CA CYS A 611 8.60 2.51 3.15
C CYS A 611 8.35 3.97 3.57
N GLY A 612 9.34 4.62 4.17
CA GLY A 612 9.26 6.01 4.59
C GLY A 612 9.74 6.20 6.03
N ARG A 613 9.44 7.37 6.60
CA ARG A 613 9.85 7.72 7.96
C ARG A 613 9.03 6.92 8.97
N PHE A 614 9.69 6.00 9.67
CA PHE A 614 9.05 5.22 10.74
C PHE A 614 9.19 5.92 12.09
N GLY A 615 8.09 6.00 12.85
CA GLY A 615 8.06 6.57 14.18
C GLY A 615 7.68 5.58 15.27
N ALA A 616 8.20 5.80 16.47
CA ALA A 616 7.77 5.13 17.70
C ALA A 616 8.01 6.02 18.91
N TYR A 617 7.19 5.87 19.93
CA TYR A 617 7.45 6.36 21.28
C TYR A 617 8.32 5.35 22.03
N SER A 618 9.33 5.85 22.74
CA SER A 618 10.13 5.07 23.69
C SER A 618 10.48 5.93 24.90
N SER A 619 10.27 5.43 26.12
CA SER A 619 10.70 6.14 27.34
C SER A 619 12.22 6.21 27.47
N THR A 620 12.94 5.32 26.80
CA THR A 620 14.40 5.25 26.84
C THR A 620 14.99 5.41 25.44
N LYS A 621 16.05 6.21 25.31
CA LYS A 621 16.77 6.36 24.03
C LYS A 621 17.36 5.01 23.60
N PRO A 622 17.02 4.48 22.41
CA PRO A 622 17.60 3.22 21.95
C PRO A 622 19.10 3.37 21.74
N LYS A 623 19.87 2.33 22.10
CA LYS A 623 21.34 2.30 21.90
C LYS A 623 21.71 2.26 20.42
N CYS A 624 20.95 1.51 19.63
CA CYS A 624 21.04 1.46 18.17
C CYS A 624 19.65 1.12 17.60
N CYS A 625 19.44 1.48 16.34
CA CYS A 625 18.29 1.05 15.55
C CYS A 625 18.84 0.31 14.33
N MET A 626 18.38 -0.92 14.12
CA MET A 626 18.74 -1.70 12.95
C MET A 626 17.46 -1.93 12.17
N ILE A 627 17.35 -1.28 11.02
CA ILE A 627 16.58 -1.83 9.93
C ILE A 627 17.49 -2.93 9.37
N PRO A 628 17.02 -4.16 9.10
CA PRO A 628 17.83 -5.18 8.44
C PRO A 628 18.41 -4.58 7.16
N ALA A 629 19.64 -4.10 7.26
CA ALA A 629 20.31 -3.38 6.21
C ALA A 629 21.08 -4.43 5.43
N HIS A 630 20.69 -4.65 4.19
CA HIS A 630 21.64 -5.11 3.20
C HIS A 630 22.45 -3.87 2.75
N VAL A 631 23.34 -3.40 3.64
CA VAL A 631 24.38 -2.40 3.33
C VAL A 631 25.72 -3.12 3.48
N ASP A 632 26.42 -3.30 2.37
CA ASP A 632 27.74 -3.96 2.33
C ASP A 632 28.86 -2.92 2.10
N TRP A 633 30.08 -3.30 2.45
CA TRP A 633 31.28 -2.47 2.46
C TRP A 633 32.15 -2.73 1.22
N PHE A 634 32.81 -1.71 0.68
CA PHE A 634 33.80 -1.88 -0.39
C PHE A 634 35.07 -2.54 0.14
N GLY A 635 35.58 -3.53 -0.59
CA GLY A 635 36.75 -4.32 -0.19
C GLY A 635 37.96 -4.24 -1.14
N TRP A 636 39.09 -4.73 -0.66
CA TRP A 636 40.32 -4.95 -1.42
C TRP A 636 40.84 -6.37 -1.19
N ASN A 637 41.36 -7.04 -2.22
CA ASN A 637 41.99 -8.35 -2.14
C ASN A 637 43.49 -8.26 -2.52
N THR A 638 44.37 -8.85 -1.70
CA THR A 638 45.83 -8.79 -1.82
C THR A 638 46.47 -9.74 -2.86
N TRP A 639 45.74 -10.72 -3.42
CA TRP A 639 46.27 -11.78 -4.29
C TRP A 639 47.12 -11.26 -5.45
N ASP A 640 46.56 -10.57 -6.43
CA ASP A 640 47.35 -10.12 -7.60
C ASP A 640 48.22 -8.88 -7.29
N ALA A 641 47.99 -8.26 -6.13
CA ALA A 641 48.83 -7.18 -5.63
C ALA A 641 50.22 -7.67 -5.22
N PHE A 642 50.30 -8.85 -4.60
CA PHE A 642 51.55 -9.33 -3.98
C PHE A 642 51.86 -10.80 -4.23
N TYR A 643 50.94 -11.57 -4.81
CA TYR A 643 50.96 -13.02 -4.90
C TYR A 643 51.36 -13.64 -3.56
N THR A 644 52.53 -14.28 -3.50
CA THR A 644 53.05 -14.98 -2.33
C THR A 644 53.82 -14.08 -1.35
N ASN A 645 53.92 -12.77 -1.60
CA ASN A 645 54.82 -11.88 -0.86
C ASN A 645 54.06 -10.74 -0.13
N VAL A 646 53.02 -11.11 0.64
CA VAL A 646 52.18 -10.17 1.38
C VAL A 646 52.85 -9.81 2.71
N SER A 647 53.35 -8.57 2.84
CA SER A 647 53.86 -8.05 4.12
C SER A 647 52.86 -7.12 4.81
N ALA A 648 53.00 -6.94 6.13
CA ALA A 648 52.20 -5.97 6.89
C ALA A 648 52.38 -4.55 6.32
N GLU A 649 53.62 -4.18 5.98
CA GLU A 649 53.97 -2.90 5.36
C GLU A 649 53.25 -2.72 4.01
N ALA A 650 53.21 -3.76 3.19
CA ALA A 650 52.53 -3.75 1.89
C ALA A 650 51.01 -3.59 2.01
N ILE A 651 50.39 -4.21 3.03
CA ILE A 651 48.97 -4.01 3.35
C ILE A 651 48.72 -2.58 3.83
N GLU A 652 49.52 -2.07 4.76
CA GLU A 652 49.38 -0.71 5.29
C GLU A 652 49.53 0.34 4.19
N ASP A 653 50.49 0.16 3.28
CA ASP A 653 50.71 1.05 2.14
C ASP A 653 49.54 0.99 1.15
N GLY A 654 48.97 -0.19 0.88
CA GLY A 654 47.77 -0.32 0.06
C GLY A 654 46.54 0.35 0.68
N LEU A 655 46.28 0.13 1.97
CA LEU A 655 45.17 0.76 2.70
C LEU A 655 45.32 2.29 2.76
N ARG A 656 46.57 2.77 2.91
CA ARG A 656 46.91 4.19 2.81
C ARG A 656 46.61 4.71 1.41
N GLY A 657 46.99 3.97 0.37
CA GLY A 657 46.68 4.29 -1.03
C GLY A 657 45.17 4.42 -1.30
N PHE A 658 44.32 3.54 -0.76
CA PHE A 658 42.86 3.66 -0.87
C PHE A 658 42.31 4.88 -0.13
N SER A 659 42.87 5.17 1.04
CA SER A 659 42.49 6.34 1.85
C SER A 659 42.87 7.65 1.16
N GLU A 660 44.09 7.74 0.63
CA GLU A 660 44.61 8.86 -0.16
C GLU A 660 43.84 9.00 -1.49
N GLY A 661 43.45 7.88 -2.10
CA GLY A 661 42.59 7.80 -3.26
C GLY A 661 41.13 8.20 -3.02
N GLY A 662 40.73 8.49 -1.77
CA GLY A 662 39.38 8.94 -1.42
C GLY A 662 38.30 7.86 -1.51
N CYS A 663 38.70 6.59 -1.54
CA CYS A 663 37.81 5.41 -1.53
C CYS A 663 38.25 4.46 -0.42
N PRO A 664 38.07 4.82 0.87
CA PRO A 664 38.56 4.00 1.97
C PRO A 664 37.90 2.63 1.93
N THR A 665 38.72 1.57 1.95
CA THR A 665 38.24 0.20 2.05
C THR A 665 37.73 -0.05 3.46
N LYS A 666 36.65 -0.81 3.56
CA LYS A 666 36.01 -1.20 4.83
C LYS A 666 35.97 -2.73 4.99
N CYS A 667 36.41 -3.45 3.96
CA CYS A 667 36.66 -4.89 3.94
C CYS A 667 38.04 -5.15 3.33
N LEU A 668 38.78 -6.15 3.83
CA LEU A 668 40.09 -6.55 3.31
C LEU A 668 40.14 -8.08 3.26
N PHE A 669 40.48 -8.62 2.08
CA PHE A 669 40.80 -10.03 1.90
C PHE A 669 42.33 -10.17 1.81
N ILE A 670 42.90 -10.87 2.79
CA ILE A 670 44.32 -11.23 2.82
C ILE A 670 44.42 -12.64 2.24
N ASP A 671 44.91 -12.71 1.01
CA ASP A 671 45.11 -13.97 0.28
C ASP A 671 46.40 -14.70 0.71
N ASP A 672 46.60 -15.95 0.27
CA ASP A 672 47.51 -16.95 0.85
C ASP A 672 48.99 -16.58 1.09
N GLY A 673 49.49 -15.47 0.54
CA GLY A 673 50.86 -14.98 0.72
C GLY A 673 51.29 -14.59 2.15
N TRP A 674 50.41 -14.74 3.16
CA TRP A 674 50.76 -14.65 4.59
C TRP A 674 51.20 -15.99 5.19
N GLN A 675 50.93 -17.10 4.51
CA GLN A 675 51.28 -18.43 4.97
C GLN A 675 52.75 -18.71 4.64
N ASN A 676 53.52 -19.21 5.60
CA ASN A 676 54.87 -19.71 5.35
C ASN A 676 54.77 -20.96 4.45
N THR A 677 54.85 -20.75 3.14
CA THR A 677 54.98 -21.82 2.15
C THR A 677 56.46 -21.94 1.80
N THR A 678 57.05 -23.09 2.10
CA THR A 678 58.41 -23.42 1.65
C THR A 678 58.35 -23.78 0.17
N TYR A 679 58.43 -22.77 -0.69
CA TYR A 679 58.94 -22.95 -2.05
C TYR A 679 60.45 -22.67 -2.01
N GLU A 680 61.24 -23.63 -1.54
CA GLU A 680 62.70 -23.57 -1.71
C GLU A 680 63.20 -24.81 -2.44
N ASP A 681 63.84 -24.56 -3.58
CA ASP A 681 64.88 -25.41 -4.15
C ASP A 681 65.90 -25.76 -3.06
N ASP A 682 66.09 -27.06 -2.86
CA ASP A 682 67.25 -27.71 -2.25
C ASP A 682 67.92 -27.02 -1.04
N GLN A 683 67.44 -27.33 0.18
CA GLN A 683 68.26 -27.92 1.26
C GLN A 683 67.46 -28.11 2.57
N PHE A 684 67.12 -29.36 2.85
CA PHE A 684 66.41 -29.79 4.07
C PHE A 684 67.32 -29.72 5.30
N THR A 685 66.86 -29.06 6.37
CA THR A 685 67.29 -29.34 7.76
C THR A 685 66.10 -29.90 8.54
N GLU A 686 66.39 -30.79 9.49
CA GLU A 686 65.57 -31.96 9.86
C GLU A 686 64.25 -31.74 10.64
N ASP A 687 63.87 -30.52 11.04
CA ASP A 687 62.83 -30.39 12.10
C ASP A 687 61.49 -29.73 11.72
N THR A 688 61.21 -29.43 10.45
CA THR A 688 59.84 -29.05 10.06
C THR A 688 59.52 -29.51 8.63
N LYS A 689 58.78 -30.62 8.50
CA LYS A 689 58.29 -31.11 7.20
C LYS A 689 56.89 -30.57 6.91
N PHE A 690 56.81 -29.55 6.06
CA PHE A 690 55.74 -29.40 5.07
C PHE A 690 56.39 -28.74 3.84
N VAL A 691 56.46 -29.46 2.72
CA VAL A 691 56.93 -28.98 1.40
C VAL A 691 56.03 -29.62 0.36
N PHE A 692 55.41 -28.81 -0.52
CA PHE A 692 54.72 -29.30 -1.71
C PHE A 692 55.74 -29.42 -2.86
N ARG A 693 56.03 -30.65 -3.30
CA ARG A 693 56.63 -30.96 -4.61
C ARG A 693 55.62 -31.79 -5.40
N LEU A 694 55.21 -31.31 -6.58
CA LEU A 694 54.36 -32.02 -7.55
C LEU A 694 55.10 -33.27 -8.06
N THR A 695 54.98 -34.36 -7.32
CA THR A 695 55.27 -35.77 -7.66
C THR A 695 54.92 -36.72 -6.50
N GLY A 696 54.69 -36.22 -5.27
CA GLY A 696 54.09 -36.95 -4.16
C GLY A 696 52.64 -36.51 -3.93
N GLY A 697 51.72 -37.44 -3.67
CA GLY A 697 50.27 -37.20 -3.58
C GLY A 697 49.80 -36.11 -2.60
N VAL A 698 48.51 -35.76 -2.69
CA VAL A 698 47.84 -34.79 -1.82
C VAL A 698 47.55 -35.44 -0.46
N GLU A 699 48.06 -34.87 0.63
CA GLU A 699 47.76 -35.30 2.01
C GLU A 699 46.48 -34.63 2.52
N PHE A 700 45.54 -35.42 3.05
CA PHE A 700 44.27 -34.94 3.60
C PHE A 700 44.24 -35.07 5.12
N VAL A 701 43.57 -34.11 5.78
CA VAL A 701 43.20 -34.25 7.19
C VAL A 701 42.15 -35.35 7.28
N LEU A 702 42.44 -36.39 8.07
CA LEU A 702 41.50 -37.50 8.27
C LEU A 702 40.13 -36.99 8.73
N PRO A 703 39.00 -37.59 8.29
CA PRO A 703 37.65 -37.13 8.65
C PRO A 703 37.43 -36.86 10.14
N SER A 704 38.05 -37.67 11.01
CA SER A 704 37.98 -37.52 12.46
C SER A 704 38.70 -36.29 13.04
N LYS A 705 39.47 -35.56 12.23
CA LYS A 705 40.33 -34.43 12.64
C LYS A 705 40.05 -33.14 11.88
N ILE A 706 39.18 -33.15 10.87
CA ILE A 706 38.87 -31.98 10.03
C ILE A 706 38.31 -30.82 10.87
N PHE A 707 37.38 -31.12 11.78
CA PHE A 707 36.80 -30.08 12.63
C PHE A 707 37.83 -29.46 13.57
N ASP A 708 38.66 -30.28 14.22
CA ASP A 708 39.71 -29.79 15.13
C ASP A 708 40.68 -28.87 14.36
N PHE A 709 41.10 -29.28 13.16
CA PHE A 709 41.96 -28.47 12.28
C PHE A 709 41.33 -27.11 11.96
N TYR A 710 40.11 -27.07 11.42
CA TYR A 710 39.46 -25.79 11.11
C TYR A 710 39.16 -24.98 12.36
N ASN A 711 38.84 -25.63 13.48
CA ASN A 711 38.52 -24.96 14.73
C ASN A 711 39.74 -24.26 15.32
N ASP A 712 40.90 -24.90 15.28
CA ASP A 712 42.15 -24.33 15.78
C ASP A 712 42.63 -23.20 14.87
N LEU A 713 42.56 -23.39 13.54
CA LEU A 713 42.90 -22.35 12.56
C LEU A 713 41.98 -21.13 12.69
N HIS A 714 40.67 -21.30 12.65
CA HIS A 714 39.73 -20.17 12.75
C HIS A 714 39.75 -19.54 14.14
N GLY A 715 40.00 -20.33 15.20
CA GLY A 715 40.19 -19.80 16.55
C GLY A 715 41.41 -18.89 16.64
N TYR A 716 42.53 -19.30 16.03
CA TYR A 716 43.73 -18.46 15.92
C TYR A 716 43.44 -17.17 15.13
N LEU A 717 42.82 -17.27 13.94
CA LEU A 717 42.48 -16.12 13.12
C LEU A 717 41.54 -15.14 13.85
N ALA A 718 40.51 -15.65 14.52
CA ALA A 718 39.59 -14.83 15.32
C ALA A 718 40.31 -14.11 16.47
N ASN A 719 41.28 -14.76 17.13
CA ASN A 719 42.12 -14.14 18.16
C ASN A 719 43.04 -13.05 17.60
N CYS A 720 43.48 -13.19 16.35
CA CYS A 720 44.20 -12.15 15.61
C CYS A 720 43.30 -10.99 15.15
N GLY A 721 41.99 -11.06 15.39
CA GLY A 721 41.03 -10.01 15.02
C GLY A 721 40.46 -10.14 13.61
N ILE A 722 40.61 -11.30 12.96
CA ILE A 722 39.98 -11.58 11.66
C ILE A 722 38.48 -11.83 11.83
N ASP A 723 37.66 -11.21 10.98
CA ASP A 723 36.20 -11.25 11.07
C ASP A 723 35.54 -12.41 10.30
N GLY A 724 36.26 -13.10 9.41
CA GLY A 724 35.73 -14.16 8.55
C GLY A 724 36.78 -14.83 7.68
N VAL A 725 36.36 -15.81 6.87
CA VAL A 725 37.26 -16.58 6.01
C VAL A 725 36.67 -16.77 4.61
N LYS A 726 37.55 -16.68 3.60
CA LYS A 726 37.31 -17.13 2.23
C LYS A 726 38.08 -18.45 2.04
N VAL A 727 37.43 -19.47 1.51
CA VAL A 727 38.03 -20.80 1.29
C VAL A 727 38.02 -21.11 -0.20
N ASP A 728 39.21 -21.19 -0.80
CA ASP A 728 39.43 -21.54 -2.21
C ASP A 728 39.71 -23.04 -2.41
N VAL A 729 39.65 -23.51 -3.66
CA VAL A 729 40.03 -24.87 -4.09
C VAL A 729 39.25 -26.01 -3.42
N GLN A 730 37.98 -25.80 -3.11
CA GLN A 730 37.14 -26.82 -2.49
C GLN A 730 36.89 -28.04 -3.40
N ASN A 731 36.78 -27.82 -4.71
CA ASN A 731 36.59 -28.86 -5.73
C ASN A 731 37.68 -29.95 -5.72
N ILE A 732 38.87 -29.71 -5.16
CA ILE A 732 39.91 -30.75 -5.11
C ILE A 732 39.47 -31.99 -4.33
N VAL A 733 38.59 -31.81 -3.32
CA VAL A 733 38.04 -32.90 -2.50
C VAL A 733 37.25 -33.90 -3.34
N GLU A 734 36.62 -33.46 -4.44
CA GLU A 734 35.89 -34.33 -5.37
C GLU A 734 36.82 -35.30 -6.08
N THR A 735 37.96 -34.78 -6.56
CA THR A 735 38.93 -35.53 -7.35
C THR A 735 39.55 -36.69 -6.58
N VAL A 736 39.59 -36.62 -5.24
CA VAL A 736 40.29 -37.59 -4.37
C VAL A 736 39.35 -38.47 -3.54
N GLY A 737 38.05 -38.15 -3.54
CA GLY A 737 37.03 -38.84 -2.74
C GLY A 737 36.81 -40.33 -3.07
N ALA A 738 37.34 -40.82 -4.20
CA ALA A 738 37.27 -42.23 -4.58
C ALA A 738 37.95 -43.18 -3.56
N GLY A 739 38.92 -42.69 -2.78
CA GLY A 739 39.64 -43.48 -1.75
C GLY A 739 39.01 -43.47 -0.35
N TYR A 740 38.00 -42.64 -0.07
CA TYR A 740 37.53 -42.33 1.28
C TYR A 740 36.00 -42.52 1.49
N GLY A 741 35.40 -43.49 0.79
CA GLY A 741 33.98 -43.83 0.94
C GLY A 741 33.02 -43.05 0.04
N GLY A 742 33.55 -42.31 -0.96
CA GLY A 742 32.78 -41.56 -1.95
C GLY A 742 32.95 -40.04 -1.80
N HIS A 743 33.03 -39.32 -2.93
CA HIS A 743 33.28 -37.88 -2.96
C HIS A 743 32.21 -37.06 -2.20
N VAL A 744 30.93 -37.40 -2.33
CA VAL A 744 29.82 -36.70 -1.66
C VAL A 744 29.97 -36.72 -0.12
N ALA A 745 30.29 -37.88 0.45
CA ALA A 745 30.43 -38.03 1.90
C ALA A 745 31.63 -37.26 2.44
N LEU A 746 32.74 -37.24 1.70
CA LEU A 746 33.93 -36.49 2.07
C LEU A 746 33.69 -34.97 2.02
N ILE A 747 33.04 -34.48 0.95
CA ILE A 747 32.63 -33.08 0.78
C ILE A 747 31.72 -32.64 1.93
N SER A 748 30.71 -33.44 2.26
CA SER A 748 29.81 -33.17 3.39
C SER A 748 30.55 -33.03 4.71
N HIS A 749 31.53 -33.90 5.01
CA HIS A 749 32.32 -33.80 6.25
C HIS A 749 33.20 -32.54 6.28
N TYR A 750 33.84 -32.19 5.17
CA TYR A 750 34.64 -30.97 5.06
C TYR A 750 33.79 -29.71 5.21
N GLN A 751 32.65 -29.66 4.52
CA GLN A 751 31.73 -28.52 4.56
C GLN A 751 31.10 -28.35 5.95
N GLU A 752 30.65 -29.44 6.59
CA GLU A 752 30.07 -29.38 7.93
C GLU A 752 31.10 -28.92 8.97
N ALA A 753 32.33 -29.44 8.91
CA ALA A 753 33.42 -29.03 9.79
C ALA A 753 33.78 -27.55 9.61
N LEU A 754 33.85 -27.08 8.37
CA LEU A 754 34.11 -25.69 8.01
C LEU A 754 33.03 -24.75 8.56
N GLU A 755 31.76 -25.00 8.25
CA GLU A 755 30.63 -24.17 8.71
C GLU A 755 30.52 -24.16 10.25
N LYS A 756 30.74 -25.31 10.89
CA LYS A 756 30.71 -25.45 12.34
C LYS A 756 31.84 -24.67 13.00
N SER A 757 33.04 -24.70 12.42
CA SER A 757 34.17 -23.93 12.93
C SER A 757 33.95 -22.42 12.78
N VAL A 758 33.45 -21.94 11.63
CA VAL A 758 33.14 -20.52 11.42
C VAL A 758 32.10 -20.04 12.42
N THR A 759 31.00 -20.79 12.57
CA THR A 759 29.92 -20.46 13.52
C THR A 759 30.44 -20.38 14.96
N ARG A 760 31.48 -21.16 15.30
CA ARG A 760 32.03 -21.21 16.65
C ARG A 760 32.98 -20.07 16.95
N ASN A 761 33.81 -19.67 15.98
CA ASN A 761 34.94 -18.77 16.23
C ASN A 761 34.67 -17.31 15.81
N PHE A 762 33.81 -17.05 14.83
CA PHE A 762 33.52 -15.68 14.35
C PHE A 762 32.18 -15.14 14.88
N LYS A 763 32.07 -13.81 15.02
CA LYS A 763 30.87 -13.12 15.57
C LYS A 763 29.66 -13.17 14.64
N SER A 764 29.91 -13.28 13.34
CA SER A 764 28.91 -13.42 12.30
C SER A 764 29.38 -14.47 11.31
N ASN A 765 28.43 -14.97 10.54
CA ASN A 765 28.69 -16.00 9.54
C ASN A 765 29.32 -15.38 8.28
N ASN A 766 30.59 -15.00 8.37
CA ASN A 766 31.36 -14.38 7.30
C ASN A 766 32.18 -15.43 6.54
N LEU A 767 31.50 -16.47 6.04
CA LEU A 767 32.10 -17.52 5.22
C LEU A 767 31.80 -17.27 3.74
N ILE A 768 32.86 -17.17 2.94
CA ILE A 768 32.80 -17.14 1.47
C ILE A 768 33.42 -18.44 0.94
N CYS A 769 32.60 -19.28 0.33
CA CYS A 769 33.08 -20.50 -0.33
C CYS A 769 33.43 -20.19 -1.79
N SER A 770 34.60 -20.61 -2.24
CA SER A 770 35.11 -20.34 -3.59
C SER A 770 35.45 -21.65 -4.31
N MET A 771 35.25 -21.67 -5.63
CA MET A 771 35.35 -22.83 -6.51
C MET A 771 34.42 -24.01 -6.12
N SER A 772 33.27 -23.71 -5.52
CA SER A 772 32.21 -24.68 -5.20
C SER A 772 31.20 -24.83 -6.34
N MET A 773 31.66 -24.97 -7.58
CA MET A 773 30.77 -25.06 -8.76
C MET A 773 30.16 -26.44 -8.96
N SER A 774 30.45 -27.37 -8.06
CA SER A 774 29.83 -28.68 -8.02
C SER A 774 28.52 -28.66 -7.25
N ASN A 775 27.56 -29.40 -7.77
CA ASN A 775 26.28 -29.62 -7.14
C ASN A 775 26.42 -30.24 -5.74
N ASP A 776 27.43 -31.07 -5.50
CA ASP A 776 27.60 -31.76 -4.22
C ASP A 776 27.97 -30.80 -3.08
N TYR A 777 28.77 -29.78 -3.38
CA TYR A 777 29.05 -28.69 -2.44
C TYR A 777 27.80 -27.83 -2.19
N LEU A 778 27.08 -27.48 -3.25
CA LEU A 778 25.86 -26.67 -3.19
C LEU A 778 24.80 -27.34 -2.29
N TYR A 779 24.57 -28.65 -2.47
CA TYR A 779 23.60 -29.41 -1.68
C TYR A 779 24.08 -29.74 -0.26
N SER A 780 25.41 -29.72 -0.02
CA SER A 780 25.98 -29.95 1.31
C SER A 780 26.05 -28.67 2.16
N SER A 781 26.02 -27.49 1.54
CA SER A 781 26.04 -26.19 2.22
C SER A 781 24.73 -25.94 2.97
N LYS A 782 24.79 -25.82 4.30
CA LYS A 782 23.62 -25.53 5.14
C LYS A 782 23.65 -24.13 5.72
N LYS A 783 24.84 -23.54 5.82
CA LYS A 783 25.05 -22.27 6.50
C LYS A 783 25.94 -21.30 5.73
N SER A 784 26.57 -21.65 4.60
CA SER A 784 27.41 -20.67 3.88
C SER A 784 26.65 -19.37 3.55
N ALA A 785 27.26 -18.22 3.82
CA ALA A 785 26.61 -16.92 3.62
C ALA A 785 26.70 -16.44 2.16
N ALA A 786 27.83 -16.70 1.49
CA ALA A 786 28.05 -16.37 0.09
C ALA A 786 28.91 -17.45 -0.59
N ALA A 787 28.75 -17.60 -1.90
CA ALA A 787 29.60 -18.47 -2.70
C ALA A 787 29.99 -17.81 -4.03
N ARG A 788 31.24 -17.99 -4.45
CA ARG A 788 31.71 -17.55 -5.77
C ARG A 788 31.03 -18.39 -6.85
N VAL A 789 30.42 -17.73 -7.84
CA VAL A 789 29.64 -18.39 -8.91
C VAL A 789 30.36 -18.38 -10.26
N SER A 790 31.67 -18.14 -10.27
CA SER A 790 32.52 -18.18 -11.46
C SER A 790 33.85 -18.87 -11.20
N GLU A 791 34.49 -19.24 -12.31
CA GLU A 791 35.94 -19.37 -12.39
C GLU A 791 36.63 -18.04 -12.06
N ASP A 792 37.92 -18.10 -11.75
CA ASP A 792 38.76 -16.92 -11.54
C ASP A 792 38.69 -16.01 -12.77
N PHE A 793 38.58 -14.70 -12.52
CA PHE A 793 38.70 -13.73 -13.60
C PHE A 793 40.15 -13.72 -14.11
N MET A 794 40.35 -14.21 -15.34
CA MET A 794 41.64 -14.25 -16.02
C MET A 794 41.82 -13.01 -16.92
N PRO A 795 42.61 -12.00 -16.51
CA PRO A 795 42.70 -10.73 -17.22
C PRO A 795 43.41 -10.79 -18.59
N ASN A 796 44.06 -11.91 -18.93
CA ASN A 796 44.84 -12.05 -20.16
C ASN A 796 44.14 -12.85 -21.26
N GLU A 797 42.86 -13.20 -21.09
CA GLU A 797 42.10 -14.05 -22.01
C GLU A 797 40.81 -13.34 -22.50
N PRO A 798 40.85 -12.61 -23.63
CA PRO A 798 39.76 -11.73 -24.07
C PRO A 798 38.40 -12.43 -24.24
N THR A 799 38.42 -13.70 -24.65
CA THR A 799 37.22 -14.53 -24.80
C THR A 799 36.57 -14.83 -23.45
N PHE A 800 37.38 -14.99 -22.40
CA PHE A 800 36.92 -15.32 -21.05
C PHE A 800 36.32 -14.10 -20.35
N GLU A 801 36.77 -12.89 -20.68
CA GLU A 801 36.32 -11.65 -20.02
C GLU A 801 34.81 -11.35 -20.20
N THR A 802 34.30 -11.49 -21.43
CA THR A 802 32.86 -11.27 -21.70
C THR A 802 32.01 -12.46 -21.28
N LEU A 803 32.52 -13.69 -21.47
CA LEU A 803 31.86 -14.92 -21.03
C LEU A 803 31.75 -15.00 -19.50
N HIS A 804 32.70 -14.41 -18.76
CA HIS A 804 32.70 -14.39 -17.30
C HIS A 804 31.42 -13.77 -16.75
N ILE A 805 31.04 -12.58 -17.24
CA ILE A 805 29.84 -11.86 -16.79
C ILE A 805 28.55 -12.60 -17.15
N ALA A 806 28.49 -13.16 -18.37
CA ALA A 806 27.36 -14.00 -18.76
C ALA A 806 27.25 -15.23 -17.84
N ALA A 807 28.36 -15.95 -17.63
CA ALA A 807 28.40 -17.15 -16.81
C ALA A 807 27.99 -16.88 -15.36
N VAL A 808 28.45 -15.80 -14.72
CA VAL A 808 28.00 -15.44 -13.35
C VAL A 808 26.53 -15.06 -13.30
N ALA A 809 26.01 -14.33 -14.30
CA ALA A 809 24.60 -13.95 -14.34
C ALA A 809 23.69 -15.18 -14.49
N PHE A 810 24.04 -16.13 -15.37
CA PHE A 810 23.31 -17.37 -15.55
C PHE A 810 23.40 -18.28 -14.32
N LYS A 811 24.59 -18.44 -13.72
CA LYS A 811 24.76 -19.27 -12.51
C LYS A 811 24.05 -18.65 -11.30
N SER A 812 23.96 -17.32 -11.22
CA SER A 812 23.19 -16.63 -10.17
C SER A 812 21.70 -16.98 -10.15
N LEU A 813 21.12 -17.47 -11.26
CA LEU A 813 19.74 -17.98 -11.30
C LEU A 813 19.54 -19.20 -10.40
N LEU A 814 20.52 -20.10 -10.39
CA LEU A 814 20.46 -21.35 -9.63
C LEU A 814 21.02 -21.18 -8.21
N PHE A 815 22.18 -20.53 -8.10
CA PHE A 815 22.89 -20.38 -6.83
C PHE A 815 22.22 -19.35 -5.92
N GLY A 816 21.58 -18.32 -6.48
CA GLY A 816 20.94 -17.24 -5.73
C GLY A 816 19.72 -17.66 -4.89
N GLU A 817 19.20 -18.87 -5.08
CA GLU A 817 18.14 -19.45 -4.24
C GLU A 817 18.71 -20.19 -3.01
N ILE A 818 20.02 -20.42 -2.96
CA ILE A 818 20.68 -21.26 -1.94
C ILE A 818 21.73 -20.46 -1.14
N VAL A 819 22.50 -19.59 -1.80
CA VAL A 819 23.55 -18.74 -1.21
C VAL A 819 23.59 -17.37 -1.90
N VAL A 820 24.19 -16.35 -1.28
CA VAL A 820 24.44 -15.07 -1.96
C VAL A 820 25.50 -15.28 -3.06
N PRO A 821 25.18 -15.08 -4.36
CA PRO A 821 26.17 -15.20 -5.43
C PRO A 821 27.23 -14.11 -5.27
N ASN A 822 28.50 -14.46 -5.43
CA ASN A 822 29.63 -13.53 -5.45
C ASN A 822 30.26 -13.59 -6.85
N TRP A 823 30.25 -12.47 -7.59
CA TRP A 823 30.72 -12.36 -8.99
C TRP A 823 32.22 -12.10 -9.10
N ASP A 824 32.92 -12.30 -8.00
CA ASP A 824 34.37 -12.21 -7.85
C ASP A 824 34.93 -10.80 -8.00
N MET A 825 36.20 -10.66 -7.63
CA MET A 825 36.96 -9.44 -7.77
C MET A 825 37.13 -9.02 -9.24
N PHE A 826 37.43 -7.74 -9.44
CA PHE A 826 37.84 -7.22 -10.74
C PHE A 826 39.07 -6.31 -10.62
N TYR A 827 39.75 -6.12 -11.74
CA TYR A 827 40.93 -5.27 -11.85
C TYR A 827 40.50 -3.88 -12.29
N SER A 828 40.75 -2.87 -11.46
CA SER A 828 40.37 -1.49 -11.81
C SER A 828 41.30 -0.86 -12.85
N ASP A 829 42.54 -1.33 -12.98
CA ASP A 829 43.54 -0.85 -13.94
C ASP A 829 43.48 -1.53 -15.31
N HIS A 830 42.58 -2.50 -15.47
CA HIS A 830 42.42 -3.26 -16.71
C HIS A 830 41.59 -2.50 -17.77
N TYR A 831 41.80 -2.79 -19.05
CA TYR A 831 41.06 -2.13 -20.13
C TYR A 831 39.56 -2.45 -20.13
N THR A 832 39.15 -3.56 -19.50
CA THR A 832 37.74 -3.94 -19.28
C THR A 832 37.24 -3.61 -17.87
N ALA A 833 38.01 -2.89 -17.06
CA ALA A 833 37.66 -2.50 -15.70
C ALA A 833 36.29 -1.80 -15.60
N ASP A 834 35.97 -0.97 -16.59
CA ASP A 834 34.72 -0.26 -16.67
C ASP A 834 33.54 -1.25 -16.89
N PHE A 835 33.68 -2.20 -17.83
CA PHE A 835 32.70 -3.26 -18.08
C PHE A 835 32.51 -4.17 -16.86
N HIS A 836 33.61 -4.64 -16.26
CA HIS A 836 33.56 -5.51 -15.08
C HIS A 836 33.02 -4.79 -13.85
N GLY A 837 33.45 -3.56 -13.59
CA GLY A 837 32.94 -2.75 -12.48
C GLY A 837 31.43 -2.55 -12.56
N SER A 838 30.89 -2.32 -13.76
CA SER A 838 29.44 -2.20 -14.00
C SER A 838 28.67 -3.44 -13.59
N ALA A 839 29.16 -4.61 -13.99
CA ALA A 839 28.53 -5.88 -13.65
C ALA A 839 28.52 -6.09 -12.12
N ARG A 840 29.56 -5.65 -11.42
CA ARG A 840 29.66 -5.82 -9.95
C ARG A 840 28.72 -4.90 -9.18
N ALA A 841 28.22 -3.82 -9.79
CA ALA A 841 27.11 -3.04 -9.23
C ALA A 841 25.80 -3.86 -9.16
N LEU A 842 25.70 -4.97 -9.92
CA LEU A 842 24.53 -5.86 -9.96
C LEU A 842 24.73 -7.15 -9.14
N ASP A 843 25.94 -7.45 -8.67
CA ASP A 843 26.36 -8.72 -8.06
C ASP A 843 25.52 -9.10 -6.83
N GLY A 844 25.07 -8.11 -6.05
CA GLY A 844 24.34 -8.40 -4.83
C GLY A 844 25.23 -9.05 -3.75
N CYS A 845 26.55 -8.90 -3.82
CA CYS A 845 27.52 -9.27 -2.79
C CYS A 845 28.46 -8.08 -2.48
N ALA A 846 29.49 -8.31 -1.65
CA ALA A 846 30.56 -7.32 -1.44
C ALA A 846 31.34 -7.11 -2.74
N VAL A 847 31.59 -5.85 -3.10
CA VAL A 847 32.41 -5.49 -4.26
C VAL A 847 33.83 -5.23 -3.78
N TYR A 848 34.79 -5.94 -4.35
CA TYR A 848 36.20 -5.79 -4.03
C TYR A 848 37.08 -5.84 -5.28
N VAL A 849 38.20 -5.13 -5.23
CA VAL A 849 39.19 -5.07 -6.34
C VAL A 849 40.47 -5.80 -5.94
N SER A 850 41.23 -6.29 -6.92
CA SER A 850 42.59 -6.76 -6.70
C SER A 850 43.52 -6.09 -7.70
N VAL A 851 44.24 -5.08 -7.25
CA VAL A 851 45.19 -4.29 -8.05
C VAL A 851 46.34 -3.89 -7.13
N LYS A 852 47.54 -3.78 -7.70
CA LYS A 852 48.73 -3.32 -6.96
C LYS A 852 48.53 -1.90 -6.41
N PRO A 853 49.00 -1.62 -5.17
CA PRO A 853 49.06 -0.25 -4.68
C PRO A 853 49.75 0.67 -5.70
N GLY A 854 49.14 1.82 -5.98
CA GLY A 854 49.63 2.77 -6.98
C GLY A 854 49.11 2.57 -8.41
N SER A 855 48.58 1.39 -8.75
CA SER A 855 47.98 1.13 -10.07
C SER A 855 46.46 1.32 -10.11
N HIS A 856 45.79 1.48 -8.96
CA HIS A 856 44.33 1.60 -8.89
C HIS A 856 43.78 2.70 -9.80
N ASN A 857 42.81 2.34 -10.65
CA ASN A 857 42.03 3.33 -11.36
C ASN A 857 40.89 3.84 -10.46
N PHE A 858 41.21 4.83 -9.64
CA PHE A 858 40.22 5.45 -8.75
C PHE A 858 39.06 6.13 -9.49
N ASN A 859 39.20 6.43 -10.79
CA ASN A 859 38.07 6.95 -11.57
C ASN A 859 36.98 5.89 -11.78
N ILE A 860 37.33 4.62 -11.79
CA ILE A 860 36.38 3.50 -11.90
C ILE A 860 35.85 3.13 -10.51
N ILE A 861 36.74 3.02 -9.52
CA ILE A 861 36.36 2.67 -8.14
C ILE A 861 35.36 3.69 -7.55
N ARG A 862 35.56 4.99 -7.79
CA ARG A 862 34.63 6.05 -7.34
C ARG A 862 33.24 5.96 -7.98
N LYS A 863 33.06 5.21 -9.08
CA LYS A 863 31.74 4.94 -9.67
C LYS A 863 30.95 3.88 -8.89
N LEU A 864 31.63 3.08 -8.05
CA LEU A 864 31.03 1.96 -7.30
C LEU A 864 30.95 2.21 -5.79
N VAL A 865 31.79 3.12 -5.27
CA VAL A 865 32.05 3.27 -3.83
C VAL A 865 31.77 4.70 -3.38
N LEU A 866 30.95 4.84 -2.36
CA LEU A 866 30.71 6.13 -1.70
C LEU A 866 31.93 6.57 -0.88
N PRO A 867 32.14 7.87 -0.63
CA PRO A 867 33.32 8.38 0.08
C PRO A 867 33.55 7.83 1.50
N ASN A 868 32.52 7.25 2.13
CA ASN A 868 32.59 6.58 3.43
C ASN A 868 32.97 5.09 3.34
N GLY A 869 33.19 4.56 2.14
CA GLY A 869 33.55 3.17 1.87
C GLY A 869 32.35 2.21 1.74
N SER A 870 31.10 2.70 1.74
CA SER A 870 29.92 1.86 1.48
C SER A 870 29.61 1.78 -0.01
N ILE A 871 29.01 0.67 -0.45
CA ILE A 871 28.56 0.47 -1.84
C ILE A 871 27.03 0.53 -1.93
N LEU A 872 26.52 0.95 -3.10
CA LEU A 872 25.08 0.92 -3.40
C LEU A 872 24.74 -0.43 -4.04
N ARG A 873 24.05 -1.30 -3.29
CA ARG A 873 23.76 -2.69 -3.69
C ARG A 873 22.38 -2.84 -4.33
N ALA A 874 22.29 -3.61 -5.41
CA ALA A 874 21.02 -4.09 -5.95
C ALA A 874 20.35 -5.09 -4.99
N ARG A 875 19.04 -4.96 -4.78
CA ARG A 875 18.26 -5.78 -3.83
C ARG A 875 18.31 -7.29 -4.12
N CYS A 876 18.42 -7.65 -5.40
CA CYS A 876 18.61 -9.02 -5.86
C CYS A 876 19.91 -9.07 -6.67
N ALA A 877 20.62 -10.21 -6.66
CA ALA A 877 21.70 -10.44 -7.60
C ALA A 877 21.18 -10.31 -9.04
N GLY A 878 21.99 -9.75 -9.93
CA GLY A 878 21.66 -9.57 -11.34
C GLY A 878 21.22 -10.88 -11.97
N ARG A 879 20.06 -10.88 -12.63
CA ARG A 879 19.53 -12.03 -13.36
C ARG A 879 19.39 -11.65 -14.84
N PRO A 880 19.69 -12.57 -15.77
CA PRO A 880 19.35 -12.36 -17.17
C PRO A 880 17.85 -12.07 -17.30
N THR A 881 17.48 -11.11 -18.15
CA THR A 881 16.08 -10.91 -18.51
C THR A 881 15.58 -12.09 -19.33
N HIS A 882 14.25 -12.27 -19.41
CA HIS A 882 13.63 -13.38 -20.14
C HIS A 882 14.16 -13.51 -21.58
N ASP A 883 14.32 -12.38 -22.28
CA ASP A 883 14.81 -12.34 -23.66
C ASP A 883 16.29 -12.79 -23.79
N CYS A 884 17.07 -12.62 -22.72
CA CYS A 884 18.46 -13.05 -22.64
C CYS A 884 18.61 -14.55 -22.28
N LEU A 885 17.57 -15.22 -21.78
CA LEU A 885 17.61 -16.64 -21.45
C LEU A 885 17.55 -17.56 -22.69
N PHE A 886 17.03 -17.04 -23.80
CA PHE A 886 16.72 -17.83 -25.00
C PHE A 886 17.42 -17.34 -26.27
N ASN A 887 18.28 -16.31 -26.18
CA ASN A 887 19.02 -15.74 -27.30
C ASN A 887 20.53 -15.74 -27.05
N ASP A 888 21.32 -16.05 -28.08
CA ASP A 888 22.79 -16.04 -28.03
C ASP A 888 23.31 -14.59 -28.13
N LEU A 889 23.75 -14.03 -27.00
CA LEU A 889 24.13 -12.62 -26.86
C LEU A 889 25.55 -12.30 -27.35
N VAL A 890 26.33 -13.30 -27.76
CA VAL A 890 27.76 -13.09 -28.12
C VAL A 890 27.92 -12.35 -29.46
N THR A 891 26.86 -12.18 -30.25
CA THR A 891 26.95 -11.65 -31.62
C THR A 891 26.49 -10.22 -31.86
N ASP A 892 25.87 -9.51 -30.90
CA ASP A 892 25.25 -8.21 -31.20
C ASP A 892 25.90 -7.03 -30.44
N GLY A 893 26.91 -6.44 -31.07
CA GLY A 893 27.69 -5.33 -30.53
C GLY A 893 26.98 -3.98 -30.65
N LYS A 894 26.55 -3.42 -29.51
CA LYS A 894 26.36 -1.97 -29.35
C LYS A 894 26.84 -1.52 -27.96
N ARG A 895 27.83 -0.62 -27.95
CA ARG A 895 28.46 -0.01 -26.76
C ARG A 895 27.61 1.15 -26.21
N LEU A 896 27.52 1.26 -24.89
CA LEU A 896 27.02 2.42 -24.14
C LEU A 896 28.19 3.22 -23.55
N LEU A 897 28.08 4.56 -23.60
CA LEU A 897 29.06 5.55 -23.17
C LEU A 897 28.75 6.11 -21.76
N ASP A 898 29.84 6.27 -20.98
CA ASP A 898 30.11 7.12 -19.80
C ASP A 898 29.15 7.18 -18.58
N MET A 899 29.64 6.57 -17.48
CA MET A 899 29.21 6.53 -16.05
C MET A 899 28.14 5.49 -15.66
N TYR A 900 28.45 4.65 -14.65
CA TYR A 900 27.72 3.39 -14.36
C TYR A 900 26.58 3.45 -13.33
N ASN A 901 26.41 4.56 -12.59
CA ASN A 901 25.17 4.83 -11.83
C ASN A 901 25.11 6.29 -11.34
N SER A 902 25.02 7.29 -12.23
CA SER A 902 24.86 8.70 -11.82
C SER A 902 23.55 8.96 -11.06
N GLY A 903 22.52 8.15 -11.28
CA GLY A 903 21.25 8.20 -10.53
C GLY A 903 21.39 7.83 -9.05
N GLY A 904 22.38 7.00 -8.70
CA GLY A 904 22.68 6.64 -7.31
C GLY A 904 23.34 7.76 -6.48
N ALA A 905 23.77 8.86 -7.13
CA ALA A 905 24.34 10.02 -6.44
C ALA A 905 23.30 11.10 -6.09
N ILE A 906 22.06 10.97 -6.60
CA ILE A 906 20.95 11.86 -6.31
C ILE A 906 20.30 11.39 -5.01
N GLU A 907 20.42 12.20 -3.97
CA GLU A 907 19.82 11.91 -2.66
C GLU A 907 18.46 12.62 -2.55
N ALA A 908 18.31 13.79 -3.20
CA ALA A 908 17.03 14.48 -3.39
C ALA A 908 17.05 15.45 -4.60
N LEU A 909 15.88 15.77 -5.15
CA LEU A 909 15.67 16.73 -6.25
C LEU A 909 14.39 17.52 -5.99
N GLU A 910 14.46 18.85 -6.05
CA GLU A 910 13.42 19.84 -5.78
C GLU A 910 13.40 20.92 -6.88
N TYR A 911 12.31 21.66 -7.06
CA TYR A 911 12.28 22.86 -7.93
C TYR A 911 11.21 23.84 -7.43
N ASN A 912 11.36 25.11 -7.80
CA ASN A 912 10.50 26.23 -7.40
C ASN A 912 10.29 27.16 -8.60
N ASP A 913 9.05 27.32 -9.02
CA ASP A 913 8.68 28.08 -10.22
C ASP A 913 8.02 29.41 -9.79
N GLY A 914 8.83 30.47 -9.68
CA GLY A 914 8.38 31.79 -9.21
C GLY A 914 7.98 32.71 -10.37
N GLU A 915 7.16 33.73 -10.11
CA GLU A 915 6.64 34.67 -11.13
C GLU A 915 7.71 35.39 -11.98
N SER A 916 8.99 35.40 -11.56
CA SER A 916 10.10 36.07 -12.26
C SER A 916 11.29 35.18 -12.66
N ALA A 917 11.38 33.95 -12.12
CA ALA A 917 12.44 32.98 -12.43
C ALA A 917 12.06 31.56 -11.95
N CYS A 918 12.51 30.54 -12.69
CA CYS A 918 12.33 29.13 -12.33
C CYS A 918 13.62 28.58 -11.73
N MET A 919 13.60 27.94 -10.56
CA MET A 919 14.77 27.43 -9.85
C MET A 919 14.67 25.93 -9.63
N VAL A 920 15.66 25.15 -10.03
CA VAL A 920 15.76 23.70 -9.80
C VAL A 920 16.85 23.44 -8.75
N LYS A 921 16.51 22.79 -7.64
CA LYS A 921 17.43 22.44 -6.55
C LYS A 921 17.73 20.94 -6.52
N VAL A 922 18.98 20.53 -6.64
CA VAL A 922 19.41 19.12 -6.61
C VAL A 922 20.31 18.91 -5.41
N GLN A 923 19.94 17.98 -4.52
CA GLN A 923 20.84 17.49 -3.48
C GLN A 923 21.58 16.27 -4.00
N VAL A 924 22.88 16.45 -4.20
CA VAL A 924 23.75 15.41 -4.72
C VAL A 924 24.82 15.08 -3.69
N ARG A 925 25.22 13.81 -3.66
CA ARG A 925 26.33 13.36 -2.84
C ARG A 925 27.47 12.93 -3.75
N GLY A 926 28.54 13.72 -3.78
CA GLY A 926 29.72 13.44 -4.59
C GLY A 926 30.44 14.70 -5.08
N CYS A 927 31.47 14.48 -5.90
CA CYS A 927 32.29 15.52 -6.51
C CYS A 927 32.66 15.07 -7.94
N GLY A 928 32.76 16.01 -8.89
CA GLY A 928 32.93 15.69 -10.32
C GLY A 928 31.98 16.44 -11.26
N ARG A 929 31.80 15.93 -12.49
CA ARG A 929 30.84 16.48 -13.46
C ARG A 929 29.45 15.95 -13.15
N PHE A 930 28.57 16.83 -12.70
CA PHE A 930 27.14 16.54 -12.65
C PHE A 930 26.53 16.92 -14.00
N GLY A 931 25.94 15.94 -14.67
CA GLY A 931 25.26 16.13 -15.95
C GLY A 931 23.74 16.09 -15.75
N ALA A 932 23.06 17.08 -16.30
CA ALA A 932 21.61 17.11 -16.38
C ALA A 932 21.19 17.47 -17.81
N TYR A 933 20.03 16.99 -18.24
CA TYR A 933 19.39 17.47 -19.45
C TYR A 933 18.54 18.70 -19.11
N SER A 934 18.67 19.78 -19.89
CA SER A 934 17.81 20.96 -19.83
C SER A 934 17.53 21.50 -21.22
N ASN A 935 16.25 21.58 -21.56
CA ASN A 935 15.78 22.11 -22.83
C ASN A 935 15.92 23.64 -22.94
N THR A 936 16.21 24.34 -21.83
CA THR A 936 16.32 25.81 -21.76
C THR A 936 17.67 26.17 -21.15
N LYS A 937 18.31 27.28 -21.57
CA LYS A 937 19.58 27.70 -20.95
C LYS A 937 19.31 28.35 -19.58
N PRO A 938 19.93 27.90 -18.48
CA PRO A 938 19.78 28.57 -17.19
C PRO A 938 20.43 29.96 -17.17
N ARG A 939 19.84 30.89 -16.40
CA ARG A 939 20.39 32.22 -16.10
C ARG A 939 21.67 32.12 -15.29
N PHE A 940 21.66 31.38 -14.18
CA PHE A 940 22.83 31.10 -13.35
C PHE A 940 22.60 29.85 -12.49
N CYS A 941 23.65 29.33 -11.86
CA CYS A 941 23.54 28.22 -10.92
C CYS A 941 24.39 28.49 -9.68
N THR A 942 23.92 28.09 -8.50
CA THR A 942 24.69 28.08 -7.27
C THR A 942 24.96 26.65 -6.80
N VAL A 943 26.09 26.43 -6.14
CA VAL A 943 26.41 25.19 -5.42
C VAL A 943 26.75 25.59 -4.00
N ASP A 944 26.02 25.05 -3.02
CA ASP A 944 26.07 25.42 -1.60
C ASP A 944 25.90 26.94 -1.42
N SER A 945 24.91 27.51 -2.12
CA SER A 945 24.58 28.95 -2.15
C SER A 945 25.69 29.87 -2.70
N LYS A 946 26.66 29.35 -3.45
CA LYS A 946 27.68 30.14 -4.18
C LYS A 946 27.53 29.99 -5.68
N GLU A 947 27.43 31.10 -6.41
CA GLU A 947 27.30 31.08 -7.87
C GLU A 947 28.49 30.40 -8.56
N LYS A 948 28.21 29.59 -9.59
CA LYS A 948 29.17 28.80 -10.36
C LYS A 948 29.00 29.01 -11.86
N HIS A 949 30.12 28.96 -12.57
CA HIS A 949 30.13 29.04 -14.03
C HIS A 949 29.52 27.77 -14.64
N LEU A 950 28.50 27.95 -15.48
CA LEU A 950 27.77 26.88 -16.17
C LEU A 950 28.37 26.60 -17.56
N MET A 951 28.45 25.33 -17.96
CA MET A 951 28.66 24.95 -19.36
C MET A 951 27.35 24.42 -19.93
N TYR A 952 26.81 25.11 -20.92
CA TYR A 952 25.56 24.75 -21.60
C TYR A 952 25.80 24.76 -23.11
N ASN A 953 25.63 23.61 -23.76
CA ASN A 953 25.88 23.49 -25.20
C ASN A 953 24.57 23.67 -25.98
N ALA A 954 24.26 24.90 -26.39
CA ALA A 954 23.04 25.20 -27.13
C ALA A 954 23.13 24.87 -28.64
N LEU A 955 24.34 24.66 -29.17
CA LEU A 955 24.59 24.58 -30.62
C LEU A 955 24.35 23.17 -31.21
N THR A 956 24.15 22.13 -30.39
CA THR A 956 24.02 20.72 -30.83
C THR A 956 22.67 20.06 -30.52
N SER A 957 21.64 20.81 -30.10
CA SER A 957 20.25 20.34 -29.86
C SER A 957 20.03 19.24 -28.79
N ASP A 958 21.06 18.86 -28.04
CA ASP A 958 21.05 17.80 -27.03
C ASP A 958 20.81 18.30 -25.58
N GLY A 959 20.68 19.62 -25.37
CA GLY A 959 20.23 20.20 -24.09
C GLY A 959 21.13 19.89 -22.88
N LEU A 960 22.39 19.48 -23.09
CA LEU A 960 23.25 19.02 -22.01
C LEU A 960 23.76 20.20 -21.14
N LEU A 961 23.39 20.17 -19.86
CA LEU A 961 23.87 21.07 -18.81
C LEU A 961 24.92 20.36 -17.95
N ILE A 962 26.11 20.94 -17.85
CA ILE A 962 27.21 20.39 -17.04
C ILE A 962 27.59 21.37 -15.93
N ILE A 963 27.60 20.86 -14.69
CA ILE A 963 27.96 21.61 -13.49
C ILE A 963 29.16 20.92 -12.84
N ASN A 964 30.25 21.66 -12.67
CA ASN A 964 31.49 21.14 -12.07
C ASN A 964 31.45 21.31 -10.54
N LEU A 965 31.32 20.20 -9.82
CA LEU A 965 31.32 20.16 -8.36
C LEU A 965 32.75 20.01 -7.84
N GLN A 966 33.38 21.13 -7.45
CA GLN A 966 34.74 21.16 -6.90
C GLN A 966 34.75 21.12 -5.36
N GLY A 967 35.70 20.40 -4.77
CA GLY A 967 35.95 20.34 -3.32
C GLY A 967 35.59 18.97 -2.68
N LYS A 968 35.51 18.90 -1.34
CA LYS A 968 35.22 17.66 -0.60
C LYS A 968 33.86 17.06 -1.00
N CYS A 969 33.79 15.73 -1.08
CA CYS A 969 32.63 14.92 -1.50
C CYS A 969 31.58 14.80 -0.35
N SER A 970 31.04 15.93 0.13
CA SER A 970 29.91 16.02 1.07
C SER A 970 28.58 16.11 0.31
N PHE A 971 27.45 16.12 1.03
CA PHE A 971 26.19 16.59 0.45
C PHE A 971 26.39 18.00 -0.10
N ARG A 972 25.85 18.24 -1.29
CA ARG A 972 25.86 19.55 -1.93
C ARG A 972 24.49 19.87 -2.46
N ASP A 973 24.10 21.10 -2.26
CA ASP A 973 22.87 21.65 -2.79
C ASP A 973 23.22 22.45 -4.04
N ILE A 974 22.78 21.97 -5.20
CA ILE A 974 22.91 22.67 -6.48
C ILE A 974 21.60 23.39 -6.74
N GLU A 975 21.60 24.70 -6.96
CA GLU A 975 20.41 25.46 -7.36
C GLU A 975 20.63 26.02 -8.77
N ILE A 976 19.75 25.76 -9.72
CA ILE A 976 19.85 26.13 -11.13
C ILE A 976 18.68 27.05 -11.45
N VAL A 977 18.94 28.32 -11.76
CA VAL A 977 17.91 29.34 -11.97
C VAL A 977 17.80 29.66 -13.46
N TYR A 978 16.57 29.73 -13.98
CA TYR A 978 16.17 29.98 -15.36
C TYR A 978 15.35 31.26 -15.50
#